data_AF-A0A7J9RKU6-F1
#
_entry.id   AF-A0A7J9RKU6-F1
#
_cell.length_a   1.000
_cell.length_b   1.000
_cell.length_c   1.000
_cell.angle_alpha   90.00
_cell.angle_beta   90.00
_cell.angle_gamma   90.00
#
_symmetry.space_group_name_H-M   'P 1'
#
loop_
_entity.id
_entity.type
_entity.pdbx_description
1 polymer ?
#
loop_
_entity_poly.entity_id
_entity_poly.type
_entity_poly.pdbx_seq_one_letter_code
_entity_poly.pdbx_strand_id
1 'polypeptide(L)'
;MKEVLITDLDGTLLDIADYSYDAVLPALESLKERDIPVIFCTAKTLAENEYYREIFGLVDPFIVDNGGAIFIPKNYFSFEFESVDRDNYYVIELGASYTELRAALKAIREETGFKITGFGDMSAEEVAKDANLSIDAAIRAKKKEYNESFILDEPDAEEKEAILFAKIEEKGFSVTHGGRYYNIHGKNADKGKAVEILTRLFEKEYGAGAVKTLGIGDSRNDIPMLNVVDQPAVVKNKKGKWLDISLSNLYKTTGVGPEGWVEFVEKFISDKVAKDTVYLVPHTHYDAIWVFTKEDYFHINLVLILKEVVELVAKTDYKFLIEQTFLLDEMEKRYPELFLKVARYIKEGKIEIAGGEYLMADTMLPTGETLIREILVGKRYVKEKFGVDVPVMWQADSFGMNAQLPQIYKKLGYKYVAFRRGVPERSPSEFIWHGLDGTKILTHWMPLGYRAGLDLDLTKLDDSYNKLKEVAATSHILMPSGSGVTQAQSETPEVVRAWNEKKEEVAEMKIATPSEFFDAVEKEIDEKNLEMAVRNGEMYSGKYSEVFPNCCSSRMWIKKGLCSFENCLLDCECWSTIISLLDGNPSEVLMDCWRKILFIAFHDAVPGTGTDEVYDEVRQYLNFLKIELSALRPRVHNQIIEHESEVELGGESGDIIVFNTLSWEVNNWIEMDLDFDKGEVVTVKGLKSGGTEINVEVIRFARYDDDSLRYARIGFTPTVPGLGYRVYKILEREPKRYRYDPNYIVIKGNTIENRFFGVEIDPTTGLFDLSLPGKRRKAEREMICTANELVLEEETGDLYYHRQTLGIPLKTEKGEGVKYGSFRVRNFGISKSPLRRVITIETDYYSLRWPYRLTEKMAPRIWRHKFLECTKKIIVYREIPRIDFITTIINKHPRARLRVRFSTDIKSPDYSCGTQFGVVSRPTDQWNYKPEPEEEWKEAPCGAFPSLKWLDYSDRENGNGLTVIHRGIPENEVRDGNIYLTLLRGVSMLSSDGGAGPTIPVPDAEEFKRYEFRYSVYPHRGTWQEAESYKHAYEFNSDLYAMQLPAGVKLPLKRSFLKIEPKNVILSALKKAENGNKNEVIMRFYETAGEETDAEITLFREPTEVKVVNMLEEEDYEDADGGIVKEFKKEGKRIALTVNPYEIVTLKLKF
;
A
#
# COMPACT_ATOMS: atom_id res chain seq x y z
N MET A 1 1.22 18.38 28.63
CA MET A 1 0.91 18.94 29.96
C MET A 1 1.95 20.02 30.23
N LYS A 2 1.56 21.24 30.62
CA LYS A 2 2.48 22.35 30.93
C LYS A 2 3.09 22.11 32.30
N GLU A 3 4.42 22.05 32.39
CA GLU A 3 5.12 21.87 33.65
C GLU A 3 5.42 23.24 34.29
N VAL A 4 5.30 23.33 35.62
CA VAL A 4 5.60 24.53 36.41
C VAL A 4 6.48 24.12 37.59
N LEU A 5 7.68 24.68 37.67
CA LEU A 5 8.62 24.39 38.74
C LEU A 5 8.51 25.44 39.85
N ILE A 6 8.31 24.98 41.08
CA ILE A 6 8.14 25.83 42.26
C ILE A 6 9.22 25.45 43.27
N THR A 7 9.96 26.43 43.76
CA THR A 7 11.12 26.16 44.62
C THR A 7 11.33 27.26 45.65
N ASP A 8 11.81 26.90 46.84
CA ASP A 8 12.44 27.90 47.71
C ASP A 8 13.76 28.37 47.06
N LEU A 9 14.36 29.42 47.62
CA LEU A 9 15.68 29.92 47.26
C LEU A 9 16.76 29.40 48.23
N ASP A 10 16.57 29.60 49.53
CA ASP A 10 17.60 29.29 50.53
C ASP A 10 17.66 27.78 50.79
N GLY A 11 18.84 27.18 50.67
CA GLY A 11 19.01 25.74 50.91
C GLY A 11 18.57 24.85 49.75
N THR A 12 18.08 25.44 48.65
CA THR A 12 17.70 24.80 47.38
C THR A 12 18.49 25.40 46.23
N LEU A 13 18.07 26.54 45.66
CA LEU A 13 18.76 27.22 44.56
C LEU A 13 20.05 27.91 45.00
N LEU A 14 20.08 28.38 46.25
CA LEU A 14 21.20 29.05 46.88
C LEU A 14 21.79 28.14 47.96
N ASP A 15 23.11 27.99 47.97
CA ASP A 15 23.79 27.32 49.07
C ASP A 15 23.61 28.11 50.38
N ILE A 16 23.27 27.41 51.46
CA ILE A 16 22.91 28.04 52.73
C ILE A 16 24.12 28.59 53.52
N ALA A 17 25.36 28.28 53.11
CA ALA A 17 26.58 28.71 53.79
C ALA A 17 27.22 29.94 53.12
N ASP A 18 27.22 30.00 51.79
CA ASP A 18 27.88 31.08 51.02
C ASP A 18 26.98 31.76 49.97
N TYR A 19 25.72 31.33 49.85
CA TYR A 19 24.74 31.83 48.87
C TYR A 19 25.16 31.62 47.40
N SER A 20 26.08 30.69 47.12
CA SER A 20 26.45 30.33 45.75
C SER A 20 25.29 29.65 45.02
N TYR A 21 25.19 29.95 43.72
CA TYR A 21 24.17 29.42 42.81
C TYR A 21 24.77 28.90 41.49
N ASP A 22 26.10 28.77 41.41
CA ASP A 22 26.78 28.39 40.15
C ASP A 22 26.32 27.03 39.62
N ALA A 23 26.02 26.08 40.53
CA ALA A 23 25.61 24.73 40.17
C ALA A 23 24.26 24.66 39.43
N VAL A 24 23.35 25.61 39.66
CA VAL A 24 21.98 25.57 39.11
C VAL A 24 21.85 26.30 37.76
N LEU A 25 22.83 27.10 37.36
CA LEU A 25 22.78 27.91 36.14
C LEU A 25 22.49 27.10 34.86
N PRO A 26 23.15 25.95 34.60
CA PRO A 26 22.89 25.18 33.37
C PRO A 26 21.47 24.61 33.33
N ALA A 27 20.97 24.11 34.47
CA ALA A 27 19.62 23.58 34.56
C ALA A 27 18.57 24.70 34.43
N LEU A 28 18.80 25.88 34.99
CA LEU A 28 17.95 27.06 34.80
C LEU A 28 17.90 27.52 33.33
N GLU A 29 19.02 27.45 32.61
CA GLU A 29 19.07 27.76 31.19
C GLU A 29 18.23 26.77 30.36
N SER A 30 18.34 25.47 30.66
CA SER A 30 17.53 24.44 30.02
C SER A 30 16.03 24.61 30.27
N LEU A 31 15.63 25.00 31.48
CA LEU A 31 14.22 25.29 31.80
C LEU A 31 13.69 26.48 31.01
N LYS A 32 14.50 27.54 30.83
CA LYS A 32 14.13 28.72 30.02
C LYS A 32 13.96 28.38 28.54
N GLU A 33 14.86 27.58 27.96
CA GLU A 33 14.75 27.13 26.56
C GLU A 33 13.47 26.33 26.29
N ARG A 34 12.98 25.62 27.32
CA ARG A 34 11.77 24.79 27.26
C ARG A 34 10.49 25.55 27.64
N ASP A 35 10.58 26.85 27.91
CA ASP A 35 9.46 27.66 28.38
C ASP A 35 8.79 27.07 29.64
N ILE A 36 9.57 26.56 30.60
CA ILE A 36 9.07 26.03 31.87
C ILE A 36 9.17 27.14 32.93
N PRO A 37 8.03 27.64 33.48
CA PRO A 37 8.06 28.69 34.49
C PRO A 37 8.75 28.25 35.77
N VAL A 38 9.63 29.10 36.31
CA VAL A 38 10.31 28.87 37.59
C VAL A 38 9.81 29.86 38.64
N ILE A 39 8.97 29.37 39.55
CA ILE A 39 8.28 30.16 40.57
C ILE A 39 9.07 30.10 41.88
N PHE A 40 9.56 31.25 42.34
CA PHE A 40 10.13 31.35 43.68
C PHE A 40 9.02 31.36 44.73
N CYS A 41 9.14 30.49 45.74
CA CYS A 41 8.24 30.43 46.88
C CYS A 41 9.07 30.48 48.17
N THR A 42 9.39 31.69 48.62
CA THR A 42 10.48 31.92 49.56
C THR A 42 10.10 32.85 50.73
N ALA A 43 10.92 32.82 51.79
CA ALA A 43 10.82 33.75 52.92
C ALA A 43 11.37 35.16 52.62
N LYS A 44 12.09 35.31 51.50
CA LYS A 44 12.75 36.56 51.09
C LYS A 44 11.77 37.67 50.72
N THR A 45 12.21 38.92 50.89
CA THR A 45 11.43 40.11 50.57
C THR A 45 11.24 40.29 49.07
N LEU A 46 10.35 41.20 48.66
CA LEU A 46 10.21 41.62 47.26
C LEU A 46 11.55 42.05 46.66
N ALA A 47 12.29 42.91 47.36
CA ALA A 47 13.57 43.44 46.90
C ALA A 47 14.65 42.36 46.72
N GLU A 48 14.61 41.30 47.52
CA GLU A 48 15.49 40.14 47.35
C GLU A 48 15.09 39.27 46.17
N ASN A 49 13.78 39.00 45.99
CA ASN A 49 13.28 38.23 44.86
C ASN A 49 13.58 38.93 43.52
N GLU A 50 13.38 40.23 43.43
CA GLU A 50 13.71 41.02 42.22
C GLU A 50 15.19 40.90 41.86
N TYR A 51 16.08 40.98 42.85
CA TYR A 51 17.52 40.82 42.65
C TYR A 51 17.89 39.45 42.08
N TYR A 52 17.38 38.35 42.65
CA TYR A 52 17.70 37.01 42.15
C TYR A 52 17.03 36.71 40.80
N ARG A 53 15.80 37.20 40.57
CA ARG A 53 15.12 37.06 39.27
C ARG A 53 15.89 37.77 38.15
N GLU A 54 16.44 38.95 38.43
CA GLU A 54 17.32 39.67 37.48
C GLU A 54 18.58 38.86 37.17
N ILE A 55 19.24 38.30 38.18
CA ILE A 55 20.44 37.46 38.01
C ILE A 55 20.16 36.20 37.18
N PHE A 56 19.05 35.53 37.45
CA PHE A 56 18.69 34.28 36.76
C PHE A 56 18.00 34.52 35.40
N GLY A 57 17.65 35.77 35.09
CA GLY A 57 16.91 36.14 33.88
C GLY A 57 15.49 35.56 33.86
N LEU A 58 14.82 35.53 35.02
CA LEU A 58 13.48 34.97 35.17
C LEU A 58 12.44 36.09 35.14
N VAL A 59 11.38 35.87 34.37
CA VAL A 59 10.26 36.81 34.23
C VAL A 59 8.96 36.27 34.81
N ASP A 60 8.97 35.07 35.38
CA ASP A 60 7.78 34.39 35.89
C ASP A 60 7.21 34.99 37.18
N PRO A 61 5.93 34.70 37.53
CA PRO A 61 5.36 35.02 38.84
C PRO A 61 6.17 34.46 40.00
N PHE A 62 6.06 35.09 41.17
CA PHE A 62 6.78 34.65 42.37
C PHE A 62 6.01 34.98 43.64
N ILE A 63 6.35 34.28 44.73
CA ILE A 63 5.69 34.33 46.03
C ILE A 63 6.73 34.77 47.08
N VAL A 64 6.42 35.86 47.78
CA VAL A 64 7.31 36.48 48.77
C VAL A 64 6.88 36.20 50.21
N ASP A 65 7.78 36.44 51.16
CA ASP A 65 7.49 36.47 52.60
C ASP A 65 6.75 35.22 53.13
N ASN A 66 7.08 34.02 52.65
CA ASN A 66 6.45 32.73 52.97
C ASN A 66 4.95 32.66 52.61
N GLY A 67 4.54 33.27 51.50
CA GLY A 67 3.14 33.29 51.07
C GLY A 67 2.38 34.53 51.52
N GLY A 68 3.08 35.62 51.84
CA GLY A 68 2.47 36.90 52.21
C GLY A 68 1.83 37.62 51.02
N ALA A 69 2.39 37.47 49.82
CA ALA A 69 1.80 37.97 48.59
C ALA A 69 2.34 37.21 47.35
N ILE A 70 1.55 37.22 46.27
CA ILE A 70 1.91 36.70 44.96
C ILE A 70 2.10 37.89 44.01
N PHE A 71 3.28 38.00 43.40
CA PHE A 71 3.61 39.03 42.42
C PHE A 71 3.58 38.43 41.03
N ILE A 72 2.66 38.93 40.18
CA ILE A 72 2.46 38.47 38.81
C ILE A 72 2.82 39.61 37.86
N PRO A 73 3.79 39.44 36.95
CA PRO A 73 4.12 40.48 35.98
C PRO A 73 2.89 40.90 35.17
N LYS A 74 2.78 42.20 34.86
CA LYS A 74 1.68 42.71 34.03
C LYS A 74 1.65 41.99 32.68
N ASN A 75 0.45 41.62 32.24
CA ASN A 75 0.18 40.89 31.00
C ASN A 75 0.79 39.47 30.93
N TYR A 76 1.18 38.86 32.05
CA TYR A 76 1.68 37.47 32.05
C TYR A 76 0.59 36.45 31.68
N PHE A 77 -0.62 36.61 32.24
CA PHE A 77 -1.80 35.80 31.87
C PHE A 77 -2.70 36.56 30.91
N SER A 78 -3.40 35.85 30.03
CA SER A 78 -4.26 36.43 28.97
C SER A 78 -5.64 36.87 29.47
N PHE A 79 -5.92 36.73 30.78
CA PHE A 79 -7.21 36.99 31.40
C PHE A 79 -7.09 37.84 32.68
N GLU A 80 -8.20 38.48 33.07
CA GLU A 80 -8.29 39.26 34.32
C GLU A 80 -8.53 38.37 35.56
N PHE A 81 -7.93 38.76 36.69
CA PHE A 81 -8.07 38.14 38.00
C PHE A 81 -8.00 39.20 39.11
N GLU A 82 -8.58 38.90 40.27
CA GLU A 82 -8.60 39.80 41.43
C GLU A 82 -7.17 40.05 41.94
N SER A 83 -6.74 41.31 41.89
CA SER A 83 -5.39 41.73 42.26
C SER A 83 -5.33 43.23 42.53
N VAL A 84 -4.26 43.67 43.18
CA VAL A 84 -3.88 45.06 43.39
C VAL A 84 -2.83 45.44 42.34
N ASP A 85 -3.08 46.51 41.59
CA ASP A 85 -2.08 47.04 40.64
C ASP A 85 -0.96 47.77 41.41
N ARG A 86 0.28 47.33 41.23
CA ARG A 86 1.49 47.97 41.78
C ARG A 86 2.60 48.00 40.73
N ASP A 87 2.95 49.19 40.25
CA ASP A 87 4.05 49.45 39.29
C ASP A 87 4.10 48.44 38.13
N ASN A 88 4.95 47.41 38.23
CA ASN A 88 5.19 46.38 37.20
C ASN A 88 4.39 45.07 37.40
N TYR A 89 3.62 44.94 38.48
CA TYR A 89 2.95 43.71 38.88
C TYR A 89 1.46 43.88 39.17
N TYR A 90 0.72 42.81 38.96
CA TYR A 90 -0.54 42.53 39.64
C TYR A 90 -0.24 41.70 40.89
N VAL A 91 -0.67 42.20 42.05
CA VAL A 91 -0.31 41.63 43.35
C VAL A 91 -1.53 41.04 44.04
N ILE A 92 -1.44 39.78 44.45
CA ILE A 92 -2.45 39.13 45.29
C ILE A 92 -1.92 39.10 46.72
N GLU A 93 -2.46 39.95 47.59
CA GLU A 93 -2.03 40.08 48.98
C GLU A 93 -2.78 39.06 49.87
N LEU A 94 -2.04 38.20 50.57
CA LEU A 94 -2.60 37.14 51.42
C LEU A 94 -2.27 37.33 52.90
N GLY A 95 -1.20 38.06 53.21
CA GLY A 95 -0.70 38.34 54.55
C GLY A 95 -1.20 39.66 55.16
N ALA A 96 -0.79 39.91 56.40
CA ALA A 96 -1.02 41.20 57.05
C ALA A 96 0.07 42.20 56.66
N SER A 97 -0.24 43.50 56.71
CA SER A 97 0.73 44.53 56.35
C SER A 97 1.86 44.63 57.37
N TYR A 98 3.05 45.02 56.91
CA TYR A 98 4.23 45.24 57.75
C TYR A 98 3.96 46.16 58.95
N THR A 99 3.15 47.20 58.74
CA THR A 99 2.76 48.15 59.80
C THR A 99 1.96 47.46 60.91
N GLU A 100 1.03 46.58 60.56
CA GLU A 100 0.23 45.82 61.54
C GLU A 100 1.09 44.83 62.31
N LEU A 101 2.00 44.14 61.62
CA LEU A 101 2.93 43.17 62.24
C LEU A 101 3.86 43.84 63.25
N ARG A 102 4.43 45.00 62.89
CA ARG A 102 5.28 45.77 63.81
C ARG A 102 4.51 46.37 64.97
N ALA A 103 3.29 46.84 64.74
CA ALA A 103 2.42 47.32 65.80
C ALA A 103 2.07 46.19 66.78
N ALA A 104 1.82 44.98 66.28
CA ALA A 104 1.55 43.81 67.09
C ALA A 104 2.77 43.39 67.93
N LEU A 105 3.96 43.29 67.32
CA LEU A 105 5.19 42.98 68.06
C LEU A 105 5.52 44.04 69.11
N LYS A 106 5.33 45.32 68.79
CA LYS A 106 5.51 46.40 69.76
C LYS A 106 4.54 46.30 70.93
N ALA A 107 3.26 46.02 70.67
CA ALA A 107 2.25 45.83 71.71
C ALA A 107 2.57 44.60 72.58
N ILE A 108 3.02 43.49 71.99
CA ILE A 108 3.43 42.29 72.74
C ILE A 108 4.67 42.59 73.59
N ARG A 109 5.63 43.34 73.05
CA ARG A 109 6.83 43.78 73.78
C ARG A 109 6.46 44.64 74.99
N GLU A 110 5.49 45.54 74.85
CA GLU A 110 4.99 46.38 75.94
C GLU A 110 4.16 45.58 76.98
N GLU A 111 3.38 44.59 76.55
CA GLU A 111 2.54 43.75 77.41
C GLU A 111 3.33 42.70 78.20
N THR A 112 4.35 42.09 77.59
CA THR A 112 5.11 40.96 78.17
C THR A 112 6.42 41.39 78.83
N GLY A 113 6.97 42.54 78.43
CA GLY A 113 8.30 43.00 78.84
C GLY A 113 9.47 42.25 78.19
N PHE A 114 9.20 41.36 77.23
CA PHE A 114 10.24 40.55 76.56
C PHE A 114 11.15 41.42 75.67
N LYS A 115 12.44 41.08 75.63
CA LYS A 115 13.44 41.64 74.72
C LYS A 115 13.27 41.08 73.32
N ILE A 116 12.32 41.65 72.60
CA ILE A 116 12.06 41.38 71.19
C ILE A 116 12.70 42.48 70.35
N THR A 117 13.59 42.10 69.43
CA THR A 117 14.24 43.03 68.48
C THR A 117 13.95 42.57 67.06
N GLY A 118 13.15 43.35 66.32
CA GLY A 118 12.86 43.10 64.90
C GLY A 118 13.95 43.64 63.97
N PHE A 119 13.97 43.17 62.72
CA PHE A 119 14.82 43.75 61.67
C PHE A 119 14.47 45.22 61.44
N GLY A 120 13.19 45.58 61.60
CA GLY A 120 12.74 46.97 61.60
C GLY A 120 13.29 47.84 62.73
N ASP A 121 13.88 47.25 63.78
CA ASP A 121 14.48 47.95 64.92
C ASP A 121 16.02 48.06 64.82
N MET A 122 16.65 47.30 63.93
CA MET A 122 18.10 47.25 63.71
C MET A 122 18.55 48.18 62.58
N SER A 123 19.82 48.61 62.55
CA SER A 123 20.45 49.24 61.38
C SER A 123 20.80 48.21 60.30
N ALA A 124 21.12 48.66 59.08
CA ALA A 124 21.52 47.72 58.01
C ALA A 124 22.84 47.02 58.35
N GLU A 125 23.77 47.71 59.01
CA GLU A 125 25.05 47.18 59.49
C GLU A 125 24.86 46.17 60.62
N GLU A 126 23.88 46.41 61.50
CA GLU A 126 23.50 45.48 62.56
C GLU A 126 22.91 44.18 61.97
N VAL A 127 21.98 44.28 61.01
CA VAL A 127 21.44 43.11 60.30
C VAL A 127 22.53 42.41 59.47
N ALA A 128 23.41 43.14 58.78
CA ALA A 128 24.51 42.57 58.00
C ALA A 128 25.46 41.74 58.86
N LYS A 129 25.85 42.29 60.02
CA LYS A 129 26.73 41.60 60.98
C LYS A 129 26.04 40.41 61.63
N ASP A 130 24.77 40.55 61.99
CA ASP A 130 24.03 39.53 62.74
C ASP A 130 23.61 38.33 61.86
N ALA A 131 23.16 38.61 60.63
CA ALA A 131 22.69 37.62 59.66
C ALA A 131 23.80 37.12 58.71
N ASN A 132 25.05 37.58 58.88
CA ASN A 132 26.18 37.28 58.01
C ASN A 132 25.91 37.62 56.53
N LEU A 133 25.35 38.81 56.28
CA LEU A 133 25.03 39.33 54.95
C LEU A 133 25.97 40.48 54.57
N SER A 134 26.12 40.75 53.27
CA SER A 134 26.68 42.01 52.83
C SER A 134 25.75 43.17 53.23
N ILE A 135 26.29 44.39 53.34
CA ILE A 135 25.48 45.57 53.70
C ILE A 135 24.31 45.74 52.70
N ASP A 136 24.55 45.53 51.40
CA ASP A 136 23.51 45.61 50.38
C ASP A 136 22.45 44.51 50.50
N ALA A 137 22.86 43.28 50.84
CA ALA A 137 21.91 42.19 51.08
C ALA A 137 21.08 42.45 52.35
N ALA A 138 21.68 43.00 53.41
CA ALA A 138 20.96 43.39 54.62
C ALA A 138 19.98 44.55 54.36
N ILE A 139 20.33 45.51 53.50
CA ILE A 139 19.39 46.57 53.07
C ILE A 139 18.16 45.95 52.38
N ARG A 140 18.35 44.95 51.50
CA ARG A 140 17.22 44.25 50.84
C ARG A 140 16.40 43.40 51.81
N ALA A 141 17.04 42.64 52.69
CA ALA A 141 16.38 41.80 53.69
C ALA A 141 15.54 42.61 54.70
N LYS A 142 15.89 43.89 54.91
CA LYS A 142 15.13 44.82 55.78
C LYS A 142 13.91 45.45 55.10
N LYS A 143 13.78 45.40 53.76
CA LYS A 143 12.62 45.93 53.03
C LYS A 143 11.44 44.96 53.09
N LYS A 144 10.94 44.70 54.29
CA LYS A 144 9.86 43.74 54.54
C LYS A 144 8.49 44.37 54.34
N GLU A 145 7.55 43.61 53.77
CA GLU A 145 6.19 44.09 53.46
C GLU A 145 5.08 43.23 54.09
N TYR A 146 5.27 41.91 54.16
CA TYR A 146 4.23 40.98 54.64
C TYR A 146 4.67 40.03 55.77
N ASN A 147 5.91 40.19 56.26
CA ASN A 147 6.43 39.54 57.47
C ASN A 147 7.33 40.49 58.28
N GLU A 148 7.68 40.12 59.51
CA GLU A 148 8.77 40.76 60.27
C GLU A 148 9.64 39.67 60.92
N SER A 149 10.95 39.75 60.70
CA SER A 149 11.92 38.84 61.31
C SER A 149 12.42 39.45 62.61
N PHE A 150 12.38 38.70 63.70
CA PHE A 150 12.77 39.20 65.02
C PHE A 150 13.55 38.16 65.82
N ILE A 151 14.32 38.64 66.79
CA ILE A 151 15.05 37.84 67.77
C ILE A 151 14.38 38.01 69.12
N LEU A 152 14.23 36.91 69.85
CA LEU A 152 13.90 36.90 71.27
C LEU A 152 15.19 36.72 72.07
N ASP A 153 15.71 37.79 72.67
CA ASP A 153 16.97 37.79 73.42
C ASP A 153 16.71 37.71 74.94
N GLU A 154 16.20 36.56 75.39
CA GLU A 154 15.78 36.30 76.77
C GLU A 154 16.51 35.07 77.37
N PRO A 155 16.90 35.11 78.66
CA PRO A 155 17.23 33.90 79.40
C PRO A 155 15.97 33.02 79.53
N ASP A 156 16.15 31.70 79.41
CA ASP A 156 15.08 30.67 79.37
C ASP A 156 14.11 30.83 78.18
N ALA A 157 14.68 31.03 76.98
CA ALA A 157 13.95 31.32 75.75
C ALA A 157 12.82 30.31 75.42
N GLU A 158 13.03 29.00 75.63
CA GLU A 158 12.04 27.96 75.27
C GLU A 158 10.70 28.09 76.02
N GLU A 159 10.69 28.45 77.30
CA GLU A 159 9.42 28.67 78.06
C GLU A 159 8.73 29.97 77.64
N LYS A 160 9.50 31.02 77.33
CA LYS A 160 8.99 32.32 76.89
C LYS A 160 8.52 32.31 75.44
N GLU A 161 9.08 31.45 74.60
CA GLU A 161 8.63 31.20 73.23
C GLU A 161 7.18 30.75 73.19
N ALA A 162 6.80 29.78 74.04
CA ALA A 162 5.42 29.32 74.11
C ALA A 162 4.44 30.44 74.47
N ILE A 163 4.83 31.32 75.41
CA ILE A 163 4.02 32.48 75.82
C ILE A 163 3.95 33.51 74.69
N LEU A 164 5.07 33.79 74.03
CA LEU A 164 5.15 34.71 72.90
C LEU A 164 4.29 34.24 71.73
N PHE A 165 4.34 32.96 71.39
CA PHE A 165 3.55 32.39 70.29
C PHE A 165 2.05 32.47 70.58
N ALA A 166 1.63 32.14 71.81
CA ALA A 166 0.24 32.28 72.23
C ALA A 166 -0.25 33.74 72.14
N LYS A 167 0.60 34.72 72.48
CA LYS A 167 0.29 36.15 72.39
C LYS A 167 0.23 36.65 70.94
N ILE A 168 1.09 36.15 70.07
CA ILE A 168 1.05 36.42 68.63
C ILE A 168 -0.26 35.86 68.03
N GLU A 169 -0.66 34.65 68.42
CA GLU A 169 -1.92 34.03 68.00
C GLU A 169 -3.15 34.77 68.52
N GLU A 170 -3.15 35.23 69.79
CA GLU A 170 -4.22 36.04 70.38
C GLU A 170 -4.46 37.33 69.58
N LYS A 171 -3.39 37.94 69.05
CA LYS A 171 -3.47 39.13 68.19
C LYS A 171 -3.81 38.82 66.72
N GLY A 172 -4.09 37.56 66.38
CA GLY A 172 -4.54 37.16 65.04
C GLY A 172 -3.43 36.91 64.03
N PHE A 173 -2.17 36.76 64.48
CA PHE A 173 -1.02 36.52 63.63
C PHE A 173 -0.47 35.10 63.83
N SER A 174 0.49 34.71 63.01
CA SER A 174 1.20 33.44 63.11
C SER A 174 2.70 33.67 63.13
N VAL A 175 3.43 32.69 63.65
CA VAL A 175 4.89 32.77 63.80
C VAL A 175 5.53 31.49 63.30
N THR A 176 6.60 31.65 62.54
CA THR A 176 7.45 30.56 62.08
C THR A 176 8.86 30.73 62.62
N HIS A 177 9.47 29.65 63.10
CA HIS A 177 10.83 29.67 63.63
C HIS A 177 11.81 29.14 62.57
N GLY A 178 12.72 30.01 62.13
CA GLY A 178 13.77 29.68 61.16
C GLY A 178 15.16 30.01 61.71
N GLY A 179 15.89 29.00 62.18
CA GLY A 179 17.27 29.16 62.63
C GLY A 179 17.40 30.01 63.90
N ARG A 180 17.91 31.24 63.77
CA ARG A 180 18.07 32.21 64.86
C ARG A 180 16.93 33.23 64.92
N TYR A 181 16.09 33.29 63.89
CA TYR A 181 15.07 34.31 63.73
C TYR A 181 13.67 33.70 63.79
N TYR A 182 12.76 34.40 64.46
CA TYR A 182 11.33 34.18 64.39
C TYR A 182 10.73 35.11 63.35
N ASN A 183 9.78 34.63 62.56
CA ASN A 183 9.07 35.44 61.57
C ASN A 183 7.62 35.55 61.98
N ILE A 184 7.15 36.75 62.34
CA ILE A 184 5.72 37.02 62.48
C ILE A 184 5.14 37.32 61.10
N HIS A 185 3.99 36.74 60.80
CA HIS A 185 3.27 36.95 59.55
C HIS A 185 1.75 36.85 59.78
N GLY A 186 0.97 37.27 58.79
CA GLY A 186 -0.48 37.12 58.83
C GLY A 186 -0.89 35.65 58.93
N LYS A 187 -2.00 35.36 59.61
CA LYS A 187 -2.54 33.99 59.76
C LYS A 187 -2.95 33.33 58.43
N ASN A 188 -3.14 34.14 57.39
CA ASN A 188 -3.46 33.68 56.04
C ASN A 188 -2.24 33.59 55.10
N ALA A 189 -1.06 34.05 55.53
CA ALA A 189 0.18 33.92 54.77
C ALA A 189 0.70 32.47 54.87
N ASP A 190 0.55 31.70 53.79
CA ASP A 190 0.91 30.29 53.70
C ASP A 190 1.42 29.97 52.28
N LYS A 191 2.60 29.34 52.19
CA LYS A 191 3.23 28.96 50.90
C LYS A 191 2.31 28.05 50.07
N GLY A 192 1.60 27.11 50.70
CA GLY A 192 0.70 26.17 50.04
C GLY A 192 -0.49 26.87 49.39
N LYS A 193 -1.19 27.73 50.14
CA LYS A 193 -2.30 28.52 49.60
C LYS A 193 -1.88 29.41 48.42
N ALA A 194 -0.72 30.04 48.51
CA ALA A 194 -0.21 30.88 47.44
C ALA A 194 0.06 30.06 46.16
N VAL A 195 0.63 28.85 46.31
CA VAL A 195 0.86 27.92 45.21
C VAL A 195 -0.45 27.40 44.62
N GLU A 196 -1.46 27.08 45.43
CA GLU A 196 -2.78 26.66 44.92
C GLU A 196 -3.45 27.76 44.09
N ILE A 197 -3.39 29.02 44.54
CA ILE A 197 -3.94 30.17 43.80
C ILE A 197 -3.23 30.30 42.46
N LEU A 198 -1.90 30.26 42.46
CA LEU A 198 -1.11 30.42 41.24
C LEU A 198 -1.31 29.24 40.27
N THR A 199 -1.41 28.01 40.79
CA THR A 199 -1.69 26.80 39.99
C THR A 199 -3.03 26.93 39.26
N ARG A 200 -4.09 27.43 39.94
CA ARG A 200 -5.38 27.70 39.29
C ARG A 200 -5.31 28.76 38.20
N LEU A 201 -4.44 29.76 38.35
CA LEU A 201 -4.22 30.76 37.29
C LEU A 201 -3.55 30.12 36.07
N PHE A 202 -2.53 29.27 36.29
CA PHE A 202 -1.91 28.49 35.21
C PHE A 202 -2.91 27.53 34.55
N GLU A 203 -3.75 26.82 35.30
CA GLU A 203 -4.79 25.95 34.74
C GLU A 203 -5.84 26.73 33.95
N LYS A 204 -6.14 27.97 34.32
CA LYS A 204 -7.06 28.81 33.56
C LYS A 204 -6.45 29.29 32.23
N GLU A 205 -5.13 29.46 32.17
CA GLU A 205 -4.41 29.79 30.92
C GLU A 205 -4.31 28.58 29.99
N TYR A 206 -3.95 27.40 30.52
CA TYR A 206 -3.59 26.22 29.70
C TYR A 206 -4.65 25.12 29.64
N GLY A 207 -5.70 25.19 30.46
CA GLY A 207 -6.77 24.19 30.59
C GLY A 207 -6.70 23.39 31.90
N ALA A 208 -7.86 23.04 32.45
CA ALA A 208 -7.96 22.28 33.71
C ALA A 208 -7.33 20.88 33.57
N GLY A 209 -6.47 20.49 34.51
CA GLY A 209 -5.73 19.21 34.45
C GLY A 209 -4.64 19.16 33.37
N ALA A 210 -4.35 20.28 32.68
CA ALA A 210 -3.29 20.37 31.70
C ALA A 210 -1.97 20.91 32.29
N VAL A 211 -1.92 21.22 33.58
CA VAL A 211 -0.74 21.73 34.31
C VAL A 211 -0.22 20.67 35.27
N LYS A 212 1.11 20.52 35.36
CA LYS A 212 1.81 19.66 36.31
C LYS A 212 2.77 20.51 37.14
N THR A 213 2.58 20.52 38.45
CA THR A 213 3.37 21.29 39.39
C THR A 213 4.45 20.44 40.05
N LEU A 214 5.68 20.94 40.02
CA LEU A 214 6.86 20.28 40.57
C LEU A 214 7.38 21.17 41.71
N GLY A 215 7.49 20.65 42.94
CA GLY A 215 7.87 21.47 44.10
C GLY A 215 9.14 20.99 44.78
N ILE A 216 10.08 21.89 45.07
CA ILE A 216 11.36 21.57 45.75
C ILE A 216 11.52 22.41 47.01
N GLY A 217 11.80 21.76 48.15
CA GLY A 217 12.10 22.42 49.42
C GLY A 217 13.20 21.71 50.21
N ASP A 218 13.69 22.35 51.27
CA ASP A 218 14.73 21.79 52.14
C ASP A 218 14.34 21.78 53.63
N SER A 219 13.34 22.58 54.02
CA SER A 219 13.07 22.85 55.42
C SER A 219 11.57 22.91 55.77
N ARG A 220 11.25 23.08 57.07
CA ARG A 220 9.87 22.88 57.59
C ARG A 220 8.86 23.91 57.07
N ASN A 221 9.29 25.10 56.68
CA ASN A 221 8.41 26.13 56.10
C ASN A 221 7.96 25.77 54.66
N ASP A 222 8.61 24.80 54.00
CA ASP A 222 8.26 24.36 52.65
C ASP A 222 7.16 23.29 52.64
N ILE A 223 6.88 22.66 53.78
CA ILE A 223 5.87 21.60 53.91
C ILE A 223 4.51 22.00 53.29
N PRO A 224 3.97 23.22 53.54
CA PRO A 224 2.71 23.63 52.90
C PRO A 224 2.75 23.65 51.37
N MET A 225 3.85 24.11 50.76
CA MET A 225 4.06 24.06 49.30
C MET A 225 4.17 22.61 48.82
N LEU A 226 4.97 21.79 49.50
CA LEU A 226 5.19 20.39 49.11
C LEU A 226 3.91 19.53 49.19
N ASN A 227 2.96 19.89 50.05
CA ASN A 227 1.69 19.17 50.18
C ASN A 227 0.72 19.40 49.01
N VAL A 228 0.88 20.50 48.26
CA VAL A 228 -0.09 20.93 47.24
C VAL A 228 0.39 20.77 45.80
N VAL A 229 1.66 20.40 45.59
CA VAL A 229 2.22 20.14 44.26
C VAL A 229 2.04 18.68 43.83
N ASP A 230 2.01 18.43 42.52
CA ASP A 230 1.83 17.10 41.94
C ASP A 230 3.05 16.19 42.16
N GLN A 231 4.25 16.76 42.13
CA GLN A 231 5.51 16.04 42.38
C GLN A 231 6.38 16.82 43.38
N PRO A 232 6.31 16.50 44.69
CA PRO A 232 7.15 17.13 45.70
C PRO A 232 8.52 16.47 45.77
N ALA A 233 9.54 17.28 46.09
CA ALA A 233 10.90 16.84 46.34
C ALA A 233 11.53 17.57 47.53
N VAL A 234 12.37 16.84 48.25
CA VAL A 234 13.21 17.39 49.32
C VAL A 234 14.68 17.18 49.03
N VAL A 235 15.45 18.27 49.10
CA VAL A 235 16.91 18.24 49.01
C VAL A 235 17.53 18.00 50.39
N LYS A 236 18.78 17.49 50.43
CA LYS A 236 19.49 17.39 51.71
C LYS A 236 19.88 18.77 52.20
N ASN A 237 19.63 19.04 53.48
CA ASN A 237 20.17 20.23 54.14
C ASN A 237 21.68 20.12 54.37
N LYS A 238 22.31 21.19 54.87
CA LYS A 238 23.76 21.26 55.18
C LYS A 238 24.32 20.18 56.11
N LYS A 239 23.47 19.42 56.83
CA LYS A 239 23.88 18.28 57.66
C LYS A 239 23.74 16.94 56.94
N GLY A 240 23.48 16.96 55.63
CA GLY A 240 23.25 15.77 54.80
C GLY A 240 21.95 15.03 55.11
N LYS A 241 20.99 15.68 55.78
CA LYS A 241 19.72 15.07 56.20
C LYS A 241 18.56 15.64 55.39
N TRP A 242 17.59 14.79 55.06
CA TRP A 242 16.31 15.23 54.52
C TRP A 242 15.41 15.80 55.60
N LEU A 243 14.49 16.66 55.18
CA LEU A 243 13.32 17.04 55.95
C LEU A 243 12.49 15.80 56.33
N ASP A 244 12.06 15.73 57.58
CA ASP A 244 11.19 14.67 58.08
C ASP A 244 9.74 14.95 57.69
N ILE A 245 9.36 14.52 56.49
CA ILE A 245 8.02 14.62 55.89
C ILE A 245 7.68 13.30 55.19
N SER A 246 6.41 12.91 55.26
CA SER A 246 5.90 11.68 54.65
C SER A 246 4.76 12.00 53.68
N LEU A 247 5.06 12.07 52.38
CA LEU A 247 4.10 12.15 51.27
C LEU A 247 4.27 10.93 50.36
N SER A 248 3.18 10.43 49.81
CA SER A 248 3.16 9.18 49.01
C SER A 248 3.97 9.27 47.70
N ASN A 249 4.14 10.47 47.17
CA ASN A 249 4.84 10.81 45.93
C ASN A 249 6.14 11.59 46.17
N LEU A 250 6.65 11.67 47.41
CA LEU A 250 7.85 12.45 47.74
C LEU A 250 9.12 11.90 47.11
N TYR A 251 9.84 12.73 46.35
CA TYR A 251 11.19 12.44 45.91
C TYR A 251 12.25 12.95 46.91
N LYS A 252 13.22 12.11 47.25
CA LYS A 252 14.35 12.47 48.11
C LYS A 252 15.62 12.49 47.29
N THR A 253 16.16 13.67 47.02
CA THR A 253 17.36 13.81 46.18
C THR A 253 18.60 13.34 46.94
N THR A 254 19.64 12.94 46.22
CA THR A 254 20.92 12.51 46.79
C THR A 254 21.87 13.68 47.04
N GLY A 255 21.78 14.73 46.23
CA GLY A 255 22.57 15.97 46.36
C GLY A 255 22.15 16.87 47.53
N VAL A 256 23.07 17.77 47.92
CA VAL A 256 22.84 18.79 48.96
C VAL A 256 22.49 20.12 48.27
N GLY A 257 21.43 20.78 48.73
CA GLY A 257 20.97 22.07 48.22
C GLY A 257 20.98 22.18 46.68
N PRO A 258 21.79 23.06 46.08
CA PRO A 258 21.85 23.30 44.62
C PRO A 258 22.07 22.04 43.78
N GLU A 259 22.93 21.11 44.22
CA GLU A 259 23.19 19.86 43.48
C GLU A 259 21.97 18.94 43.51
N GLY A 260 21.28 18.89 44.65
CA GLY A 260 20.04 18.12 44.79
C GLY A 260 18.91 18.70 43.94
N TRP A 261 18.88 20.03 43.78
CA TRP A 261 17.93 20.72 42.92
C TRP A 261 18.13 20.34 41.44
N VAL A 262 19.39 20.35 40.96
CA VAL A 262 19.73 19.93 39.58
C VAL A 262 19.33 18.49 39.31
N GLU A 263 19.64 17.57 40.24
CA GLU A 263 19.26 16.15 40.13
C GLU A 263 17.74 15.98 39.90
N PHE A 264 16.93 16.74 40.63
CA PHE A 264 15.48 16.66 40.50
C PHE A 264 15.00 17.19 39.13
N VAL A 265 15.55 18.31 38.68
CA VAL A 265 15.25 18.87 37.35
C VAL A 265 15.62 17.88 36.25
N GLU A 266 16.83 17.32 36.27
CA GLU A 266 17.26 16.33 35.29
C GLU A 266 16.37 15.08 35.31
N LYS A 267 15.93 14.62 36.48
CA LYS A 267 15.15 13.39 36.57
C LYS A 267 13.69 13.52 36.14
N PHE A 268 13.04 14.62 36.52
CA PHE A 268 11.59 14.77 36.37
C PHE A 268 11.18 15.71 35.24
N ILE A 269 12.13 16.47 34.69
CA ILE A 269 11.93 17.43 33.61
C ILE A 269 12.80 17.07 32.38
N SER A 270 13.94 16.40 32.57
CA SER A 270 14.73 15.86 31.44
C SER A 270 14.32 14.43 31.11
N ASP A 271 13.37 14.28 30.18
CA ASP A 271 13.39 13.10 29.32
C ASP A 271 14.69 13.19 28.51
N LYS A 272 15.57 12.18 28.64
CA LYS A 272 16.57 11.96 27.59
C LYS A 272 15.78 11.85 26.29
N VAL A 273 16.04 12.75 25.35
CA VAL A 273 15.52 12.64 23.99
C VAL A 273 15.79 11.21 23.53
N ALA A 274 14.73 10.44 23.29
CA ALA A 274 14.89 9.09 22.77
C ALA A 274 15.68 9.21 21.46
N LYS A 275 16.88 8.63 21.45
CA LYS A 275 17.77 8.70 20.30
C LYS A 275 17.14 7.92 19.15
N ASP A 276 17.10 8.51 17.97
CA ASP A 276 16.62 7.79 16.79
C ASP A 276 17.62 6.69 16.42
N THR A 277 17.12 5.57 15.89
CA THR A 277 17.97 4.50 15.38
C THR A 277 17.83 4.40 13.86
N VAL A 278 18.94 4.58 13.14
CA VAL A 278 18.99 4.45 11.68
C VAL A 278 19.46 3.05 11.31
N TYR A 279 18.65 2.36 10.51
CA TYR A 279 18.90 1.01 10.00
C TYR A 279 19.41 1.13 8.56
N LEU A 280 20.74 1.20 8.41
CA LEU A 280 21.39 1.21 7.12
C LEU A 280 21.38 -0.21 6.55
N VAL A 281 20.72 -0.43 5.40
CA VAL A 281 20.55 -1.76 4.78
C VAL A 281 21.30 -1.84 3.46
N PRO A 282 22.53 -2.38 3.44
CA PRO A 282 23.26 -2.61 2.20
C PRO A 282 22.60 -3.68 1.32
N HIS A 283 22.40 -3.39 0.04
CA HIS A 283 21.80 -4.34 -0.91
C HIS A 283 22.25 -4.06 -2.34
N THR A 284 21.95 -4.99 -3.24
CA THR A 284 21.96 -4.74 -4.69
C THR A 284 20.59 -5.07 -5.24
N HIS A 285 19.99 -4.13 -5.96
CA HIS A 285 18.80 -4.43 -6.75
C HIS A 285 19.23 -5.17 -8.01
N TYR A 286 18.65 -6.36 -8.22
CA TYR A 286 19.06 -7.28 -9.27
C TYR A 286 18.02 -7.29 -10.40
N ASP A 287 18.32 -6.69 -11.53
CA ASP A 287 17.50 -6.83 -12.74
C ASP A 287 17.90 -8.10 -13.49
N ALA A 288 16.94 -8.97 -13.79
CA ALA A 288 17.22 -10.16 -14.60
C ALA A 288 17.48 -9.79 -16.06
N ILE A 289 16.80 -8.76 -16.57
CA ILE A 289 16.98 -8.13 -17.87
C ILE A 289 16.55 -6.67 -17.80
N TRP A 290 17.26 -5.76 -18.45
CA TRP A 290 16.82 -4.36 -18.64
C TRP A 290 17.68 -3.67 -19.70
N VAL A 291 18.83 -3.11 -19.31
CA VAL A 291 19.82 -2.53 -20.23
C VAL A 291 20.77 -3.61 -20.74
N PHE A 292 21.13 -4.56 -19.88
CA PHE A 292 22.00 -5.68 -20.20
C PHE A 292 21.22 -6.99 -20.33
N THR A 293 21.84 -7.98 -20.99
CA THR A 293 21.26 -9.31 -21.10
C THR A 293 21.31 -10.03 -19.77
N LYS A 294 20.52 -11.10 -19.64
CA LYS A 294 20.52 -11.95 -18.44
C LYS A 294 21.90 -12.49 -18.09
N GLU A 295 22.69 -12.88 -19.09
CA GLU A 295 24.04 -13.42 -18.86
C GLU A 295 25.02 -12.34 -18.37
N ASP A 296 24.89 -11.11 -18.85
CA ASP A 296 25.67 -9.96 -18.36
C ASP A 296 25.31 -9.66 -16.89
N TYR A 297 24.02 -9.58 -16.57
CA TYR A 297 23.56 -9.33 -15.22
C TYR A 297 23.95 -10.45 -14.25
N PHE A 298 23.95 -11.71 -14.67
CA PHE A 298 24.51 -12.80 -13.88
C PHE A 298 26.00 -12.62 -13.62
N HIS A 299 26.79 -12.29 -14.65
CA HIS A 299 28.23 -12.08 -14.47
C HIS A 299 28.49 -10.96 -13.46
N ILE A 300 27.82 -9.82 -13.63
CA ILE A 300 27.96 -8.65 -12.76
C ILE A 300 27.58 -9.02 -11.31
N ASN A 301 26.38 -9.56 -11.08
CA ASN A 301 25.90 -9.78 -9.73
C ASN A 301 26.60 -10.94 -9.02
N LEU A 302 26.89 -12.04 -9.71
CA LEU A 302 27.55 -13.20 -9.08
C LEU A 302 29.05 -12.97 -8.88
N VAL A 303 29.75 -12.50 -9.93
CA VAL A 303 31.22 -12.49 -9.93
C VAL A 303 31.77 -11.21 -9.32
N LEU A 304 31.16 -10.05 -9.63
CA LEU A 304 31.67 -8.75 -9.18
C LEU A 304 31.09 -8.33 -7.83
N ILE A 305 29.82 -8.66 -7.54
CA ILE A 305 29.15 -8.18 -6.32
C ILE A 305 29.17 -9.24 -5.21
N LEU A 306 28.48 -10.38 -5.40
CA LEU A 306 28.29 -11.34 -4.31
C LEU A 306 29.61 -11.94 -3.79
N LYS A 307 30.62 -12.08 -4.64
CA LYS A 307 31.95 -12.52 -4.22
C LYS A 307 32.58 -11.53 -3.24
N GLU A 308 32.51 -10.23 -3.52
CA GLU A 308 33.04 -9.17 -2.64
C GLU A 308 32.22 -9.08 -1.35
N VAL A 309 30.89 -9.19 -1.43
CA VAL A 309 30.00 -9.25 -0.26
C VAL A 309 30.43 -10.37 0.69
N VAL A 310 30.63 -11.58 0.17
CA VAL A 310 31.05 -12.75 0.97
C VAL A 310 32.40 -12.52 1.66
N GLU A 311 33.36 -11.85 0.99
CA GLU A 311 34.65 -11.51 1.59
C GLU A 311 34.54 -10.43 2.66
N LEU A 312 33.63 -9.46 2.49
CA LEU A 312 33.39 -8.37 3.42
C LEU A 312 32.68 -8.86 4.70
N VAL A 313 31.56 -9.57 4.54
CA VAL A 313 30.79 -10.20 5.63
C VAL A 313 31.63 -11.17 6.48
N ALA A 314 32.65 -11.79 5.88
CA ALA A 314 33.57 -12.68 6.59
C ALA A 314 34.50 -11.94 7.56
N LYS A 315 34.82 -10.67 7.27
CA LYS A 315 35.88 -9.91 7.96
C LYS A 315 35.34 -8.81 8.88
N THR A 316 34.08 -8.43 8.73
CA THR A 316 33.45 -7.31 9.44
C THR A 316 32.06 -7.68 9.95
N ASP A 317 31.44 -6.73 10.66
CA ASP A 317 30.03 -6.81 11.08
C ASP A 317 29.05 -6.32 9.99
N TYR A 318 29.52 -6.22 8.75
CA TYR A 318 28.70 -5.87 7.60
C TYR A 318 27.57 -6.88 7.42
N LYS A 319 26.41 -6.38 7.00
CA LYS A 319 25.24 -7.18 6.61
C LYS A 319 24.82 -6.82 5.20
N PHE A 320 24.15 -7.73 4.53
CA PHE A 320 23.72 -7.53 3.14
C PHE A 320 22.35 -8.13 2.88
N LEU A 321 21.59 -7.52 1.98
CA LEU A 321 20.28 -8.00 1.55
C LEU A 321 20.32 -8.53 0.11
N ILE A 322 19.73 -9.70 -0.10
CA ILE A 322 19.40 -10.28 -1.41
C ILE A 322 17.88 -10.30 -1.58
N GLU A 323 17.36 -9.75 -2.68
CA GLU A 323 15.92 -9.49 -2.83
C GLU A 323 15.11 -10.68 -3.38
N GLN A 324 15.73 -11.54 -4.17
CA GLN A 324 15.03 -12.58 -4.94
C GLN A 324 15.89 -13.83 -5.15
N THR A 325 15.23 -14.94 -5.47
CA THR A 325 15.85 -16.28 -5.43
C THR A 325 16.37 -16.77 -6.78
N PHE A 326 15.96 -16.19 -7.91
CA PHE A 326 16.44 -16.57 -9.24
C PHE A 326 17.98 -16.51 -9.36
N LEU A 327 18.59 -15.46 -8.82
CA LEU A 327 20.05 -15.33 -8.79
C LEU A 327 20.70 -16.46 -7.99
N LEU A 328 20.07 -16.87 -6.88
CA LEU A 328 20.56 -17.94 -6.01
C LEU A 328 20.42 -19.32 -6.66
N ASP A 329 19.30 -19.59 -7.34
CA ASP A 329 19.05 -20.84 -8.08
C ASP A 329 20.08 -21.03 -9.22
N GLU A 330 20.37 -19.96 -9.97
CA GLU A 330 21.41 -20.00 -11.00
C GLU A 330 22.83 -20.07 -10.43
N MET A 331 23.07 -19.43 -9.27
CA MET A 331 24.34 -19.55 -8.56
C MET A 331 24.59 -20.98 -8.06
N GLU A 332 23.56 -21.68 -7.54
CA GLU A 332 23.67 -23.08 -7.11
C GLU A 332 24.16 -23.97 -8.27
N LYS A 333 23.60 -23.78 -9.46
CA LYS A 333 23.93 -24.58 -10.65
C LYS A 333 25.30 -24.27 -11.23
N ARG A 334 25.68 -22.98 -11.27
CA ARG A 334 26.85 -22.50 -12.02
C ARG A 334 28.09 -22.25 -11.16
N TYR A 335 27.91 -21.86 -9.89
CA TYR A 335 28.97 -21.47 -8.95
C TYR A 335 28.74 -22.08 -7.55
N PRO A 336 28.72 -23.42 -7.41
CA PRO A 336 28.34 -24.10 -6.17
C PRO A 336 29.23 -23.73 -4.97
N GLU A 337 30.53 -23.47 -5.18
CA GLU A 337 31.42 -23.05 -4.09
C GLU A 337 31.06 -21.67 -3.51
N LEU A 338 30.68 -20.71 -4.36
CA LEU A 338 30.22 -19.40 -3.93
C LEU A 338 28.86 -19.53 -3.24
N PHE A 339 27.97 -20.34 -3.81
CA PHE A 339 26.66 -20.64 -3.23
C PHE A 339 26.78 -21.15 -1.79
N LEU A 340 27.68 -22.10 -1.53
CA LEU A 340 27.87 -22.64 -0.17
C LEU A 340 28.33 -21.56 0.84
N LYS A 341 29.13 -20.59 0.41
CA LYS A 341 29.54 -19.46 1.27
C LYS A 341 28.39 -18.51 1.54
N VAL A 342 27.62 -18.14 0.52
CA VAL A 342 26.41 -17.31 0.65
C VAL A 342 25.39 -18.01 1.55
N ALA A 343 25.13 -19.30 1.31
CA ALA A 343 24.22 -20.12 2.12
C ALA A 343 24.60 -20.17 3.60
N ARG A 344 25.91 -20.22 3.90
CA ARG A 344 26.40 -20.15 5.27
C ARG A 344 26.04 -18.81 5.92
N TYR A 345 26.32 -17.69 5.26
CA TYR A 345 26.05 -16.36 5.82
C TYR A 345 24.56 -15.99 5.87
N ILE A 346 23.73 -16.61 5.02
CA ILE A 346 22.28 -16.57 5.16
C ILE A 346 21.84 -17.24 6.47
N LYS A 347 22.34 -18.45 6.75
CA LYS A 347 22.02 -19.19 7.99
C LYS A 347 22.56 -18.50 9.24
N GLU A 348 23.66 -17.76 9.13
CA GLU A 348 24.23 -16.95 10.22
C GLU A 348 23.52 -15.60 10.41
N GLY A 349 22.57 -15.22 9.54
CA GLY A 349 21.83 -13.95 9.63
C GLY A 349 22.64 -12.72 9.23
N LYS A 350 23.80 -12.89 8.57
CA LYS A 350 24.61 -11.79 8.03
C LYS A 350 24.16 -11.37 6.63
N ILE A 351 23.59 -12.31 5.87
CA ILE A 351 22.92 -12.02 4.60
C ILE A 351 21.44 -12.33 4.81
N GLU A 352 20.57 -11.33 4.67
CA GLU A 352 19.12 -11.55 4.68
C GLU A 352 18.59 -11.75 3.26
N ILE A 353 17.60 -12.61 3.12
CA ILE A 353 16.73 -12.62 1.96
C ILE A 353 15.43 -11.92 2.36
N ALA A 354 15.14 -10.76 1.76
CA ALA A 354 13.84 -10.08 1.87
C ALA A 354 13.21 -10.00 0.47
N GLY A 355 11.89 -9.89 0.34
CA GLY A 355 11.21 -10.18 -0.92
C GLY A 355 11.04 -11.68 -1.06
N GLY A 356 12.09 -12.41 -1.43
CA GLY A 356 12.08 -13.88 -1.46
C GLY A 356 11.19 -14.49 -2.54
N GLU A 357 10.81 -13.68 -3.53
CA GLU A 357 10.17 -14.13 -4.76
C GLU A 357 11.15 -14.94 -5.63
N TYR A 358 10.64 -15.67 -6.61
CA TYR A 358 11.49 -16.25 -7.66
C TYR A 358 12.15 -15.12 -8.44
N LEU A 359 11.35 -14.22 -9.01
CA LEU A 359 11.72 -12.91 -9.50
C LEU A 359 10.76 -11.83 -8.98
N MET A 360 11.19 -10.57 -8.92
CA MET A 360 10.34 -9.44 -8.56
C MET A 360 9.37 -9.11 -9.71
N ALA A 361 8.16 -9.65 -9.65
CA ALA A 361 7.16 -9.42 -10.68
C ALA A 361 6.61 -7.99 -10.68
N ASP A 362 6.16 -7.55 -11.86
CA ASP A 362 5.21 -6.43 -11.94
C ASP A 362 3.94 -6.84 -11.19
N THR A 363 3.42 -6.00 -10.29
CA THR A 363 2.27 -6.39 -9.47
C THR A 363 0.92 -6.02 -10.10
N MET A 364 0.90 -5.38 -11.26
CA MET A 364 -0.32 -4.84 -11.89
C MET A 364 -0.76 -5.63 -13.13
N LEU A 365 0.19 -6.18 -13.90
CA LEU A 365 -0.06 -6.80 -15.21
C LEU A 365 -0.31 -8.32 -15.16
N PRO A 366 0.41 -9.13 -14.38
CA PRO A 366 0.19 -10.58 -14.29
C PRO A 366 -1.11 -10.93 -13.56
N THR A 367 -1.58 -12.16 -13.73
CA THR A 367 -2.71 -12.67 -12.94
C THR A 367 -2.33 -12.90 -11.48
N GLY A 368 -3.33 -12.93 -10.59
CA GLY A 368 -3.09 -13.17 -9.16
C GLY A 368 -2.43 -14.52 -8.86
N GLU A 369 -2.71 -15.56 -9.65
CA GLU A 369 -2.01 -16.86 -9.49
C GLU A 369 -0.53 -16.76 -9.85
N THR A 370 -0.16 -15.96 -10.86
CA THR A 370 1.26 -15.72 -11.17
C THR A 370 1.99 -15.04 -10.01
N LEU A 371 1.38 -14.04 -9.37
CA LEU A 371 1.94 -13.39 -8.17
C LEU A 371 2.10 -14.39 -7.01
N ILE A 372 1.10 -15.26 -6.79
CA ILE A 372 1.19 -16.33 -5.79
C ILE A 372 2.35 -17.29 -6.13
N ARG A 373 2.53 -17.66 -7.41
CA ARG A 373 3.60 -18.59 -7.82
C ARG A 373 4.99 -17.98 -7.72
N GLU A 374 5.17 -16.69 -7.98
CA GLU A 374 6.45 -16.00 -7.77
C GLU A 374 6.95 -16.21 -6.34
N ILE A 375 6.08 -15.90 -5.38
CA ILE A 375 6.38 -16.01 -3.96
C ILE A 375 6.48 -17.47 -3.52
N LEU A 376 5.52 -18.32 -3.92
CA LEU A 376 5.50 -19.74 -3.54
C LEU A 376 6.77 -20.46 -3.97
N VAL A 377 7.22 -20.26 -5.21
CA VAL A 377 8.43 -20.88 -5.74
C VAL A 377 9.66 -20.35 -4.99
N GLY A 378 9.76 -19.04 -4.79
CA GLY A 378 10.90 -18.43 -4.11
C GLY A 378 11.00 -18.80 -2.62
N LYS A 379 9.93 -18.62 -1.84
CA LYS A 379 9.93 -18.94 -0.40
C LYS A 379 10.14 -20.43 -0.14
N ARG A 380 9.59 -21.33 -0.96
CA ARG A 380 9.87 -22.78 -0.84
C ARG A 380 11.33 -23.09 -1.12
N TYR A 381 11.93 -22.48 -2.14
CA TYR A 381 13.36 -22.62 -2.42
C TYR A 381 14.21 -22.15 -1.22
N VAL A 382 13.89 -21.00 -0.63
CA VAL A 382 14.58 -20.47 0.56
C VAL A 382 14.47 -21.44 1.73
N LYS A 383 13.26 -21.94 2.00
CA LYS A 383 13.00 -22.88 3.08
C LYS A 383 13.77 -24.19 2.88
N GLU A 384 13.77 -24.75 1.67
CA GLU A 384 14.46 -26.01 1.34
C GLU A 384 15.98 -25.88 1.46
N LYS A 385 16.56 -24.82 0.89
CA LYS A 385 18.03 -24.67 0.81
C LYS A 385 18.66 -24.15 2.09
N PHE A 386 17.97 -23.23 2.76
CA PHE A 386 18.53 -22.47 3.88
C PHE A 386 17.85 -22.75 5.21
N GLY A 387 16.62 -23.26 5.23
CA GLY A 387 15.87 -23.52 6.46
C GLY A 387 15.36 -22.25 7.16
N VAL A 388 15.47 -21.10 6.52
CA VAL A 388 15.02 -19.78 7.03
C VAL A 388 13.66 -19.41 6.44
N ASP A 389 12.98 -18.47 7.08
CA ASP A 389 11.75 -17.85 6.57
C ASP A 389 12.06 -16.43 6.04
N VAL A 390 11.12 -15.86 5.29
CA VAL A 390 11.20 -14.51 4.71
C VAL A 390 9.99 -13.71 5.20
N PRO A 391 10.13 -12.93 6.30
CA PRO A 391 9.02 -12.19 6.90
C PRO A 391 8.76 -10.83 6.22
N VAL A 392 9.75 -10.28 5.51
CA VAL A 392 9.66 -8.97 4.87
C VAL A 392 9.49 -9.13 3.36
N MET A 393 8.39 -8.61 2.80
CA MET A 393 8.26 -8.39 1.37
C MET A 393 9.01 -7.10 0.99
N TRP A 394 9.84 -7.14 -0.05
CA TRP A 394 10.72 -6.05 -0.46
C TRP A 394 10.49 -5.68 -1.93
N GLN A 395 9.54 -4.79 -2.19
CA GLN A 395 9.17 -4.34 -3.54
C GLN A 395 9.90 -3.04 -3.90
N ALA A 396 11.19 -3.18 -4.22
CA ALA A 396 12.07 -2.05 -4.48
C ALA A 396 11.68 -1.25 -5.74
N ASP A 397 11.25 -1.92 -6.82
CA ASP A 397 11.03 -1.24 -8.12
C ASP A 397 9.78 -1.67 -8.91
N SER A 398 8.83 -2.37 -8.28
CA SER A 398 7.54 -2.66 -8.94
C SER A 398 6.75 -1.38 -9.24
N PHE A 399 6.10 -1.33 -10.40
CA PHE A 399 5.44 -0.12 -10.94
C PHE A 399 4.04 0.07 -10.34
N GLY A 400 4.02 0.27 -9.02
CA GLY A 400 2.82 0.35 -8.21
C GLY A 400 2.44 -0.99 -7.59
N MET A 401 1.37 -0.99 -6.79
CA MET A 401 0.97 -2.11 -5.94
C MET A 401 -0.55 -2.33 -5.99
N ASN A 402 -1.00 -3.50 -6.44
CA ASN A 402 -2.43 -3.80 -6.52
C ASN A 402 -3.09 -3.95 -5.13
N ALA A 403 -4.40 -3.70 -5.06
CA ALA A 403 -5.16 -3.60 -3.81
C ALA A 403 -5.31 -4.91 -3.02
N GLN A 404 -5.02 -6.08 -3.60
CA GLN A 404 -5.15 -7.39 -2.94
C GLN A 404 -3.84 -7.92 -2.36
N LEU A 405 -2.74 -7.21 -2.57
CA LEU A 405 -1.43 -7.60 -2.07
C LEU A 405 -1.35 -7.78 -0.54
N PRO A 406 -2.02 -6.99 0.32
CA PRO A 406 -2.03 -7.27 1.77
C PRO A 406 -2.48 -8.70 2.10
N GLN A 407 -3.56 -9.15 1.46
CA GLN A 407 -4.10 -10.49 1.63
C GLN A 407 -3.16 -11.57 1.06
N ILE A 408 -2.65 -11.36 -0.16
CA ILE A 408 -1.70 -12.27 -0.82
C ILE A 408 -0.45 -12.42 0.05
N TYR A 409 0.15 -11.32 0.50
CA TYR A 409 1.37 -11.32 1.28
C TYR A 409 1.18 -11.97 2.65
N LYS A 410 0.12 -11.61 3.39
CA LYS A 410 -0.17 -12.27 4.69
C LYS A 410 -0.37 -13.77 4.51
N LYS A 411 -1.19 -14.20 3.55
CA LYS A 411 -1.44 -15.63 3.28
C LYS A 411 -0.24 -16.36 2.67
N LEU A 412 0.86 -15.66 2.34
CA LEU A 412 2.15 -16.24 1.96
C LEU A 412 3.22 -16.09 3.06
N GLY A 413 2.78 -15.76 4.28
CA GLY A 413 3.62 -15.73 5.48
C GLY A 413 4.49 -14.48 5.61
N TYR A 414 4.22 -13.40 4.88
CA TYR A 414 4.88 -12.12 5.17
C TYR A 414 4.22 -11.44 6.36
N LYS A 415 5.04 -10.83 7.20
CA LYS A 415 4.61 -9.96 8.30
C LYS A 415 4.62 -8.49 7.92
N TYR A 416 5.58 -8.11 7.08
CA TYR A 416 5.88 -6.73 6.76
C TYR A 416 6.04 -6.51 5.26
N VAL A 417 5.82 -5.28 4.80
CA VAL A 417 6.05 -4.87 3.41
C VAL A 417 6.89 -3.61 3.39
N ALA A 418 7.95 -3.58 2.59
CA ALA A 418 8.66 -2.37 2.23
C ALA A 418 8.55 -2.15 0.72
N PHE A 419 8.16 -0.96 0.28
CA PHE A 419 8.03 -0.66 -1.15
C PHE A 419 8.38 0.79 -1.48
N ARG A 420 8.74 1.03 -2.75
CA ARG A 420 9.14 2.37 -3.23
C ARG A 420 8.00 3.18 -3.85
N ARG A 421 7.19 2.56 -4.70
CA ARG A 421 6.35 3.28 -5.68
C ARG A 421 4.87 3.21 -5.36
N GLY A 422 4.18 4.34 -5.53
CA GLY A 422 2.72 4.39 -5.67
C GLY A 422 1.95 4.97 -4.47
N VAL A 423 2.62 5.47 -3.43
CA VAL A 423 1.92 5.97 -2.25
C VAL A 423 1.19 7.30 -2.55
N PRO A 424 -0.07 7.48 -2.10
CA PRO A 424 -0.82 8.72 -2.32
C PRO A 424 -0.49 9.82 -1.29
N GLU A 425 0.06 9.46 -0.13
CA GLU A 425 0.31 10.33 1.02
C GLU A 425 1.76 10.21 1.49
N ARG A 426 2.39 11.34 1.84
CA ARG A 426 3.83 11.41 2.16
C ARG A 426 4.18 10.97 3.58
N SER A 427 3.30 11.17 4.56
CA SER A 427 3.58 10.90 5.98
C SER A 427 2.37 10.26 6.66
N PRO A 428 2.56 9.31 7.59
CA PRO A 428 3.85 8.70 7.93
C PRO A 428 4.38 7.74 6.85
N SER A 429 5.66 7.38 6.90
CA SER A 429 6.30 6.36 6.06
C SER A 429 5.92 4.94 6.51
N GLU A 430 5.73 4.71 7.80
CA GLU A 430 5.19 3.47 8.34
C GLU A 430 3.68 3.58 8.57
N PHE A 431 2.91 2.61 8.09
CA PHE A 431 1.45 2.60 8.18
C PHE A 431 0.91 1.17 8.07
N ILE A 432 -0.37 0.99 8.40
CA ILE A 432 -1.10 -0.25 8.17
C ILE A 432 -1.75 -0.19 6.79
N TRP A 433 -1.37 -1.10 5.90
CA TRP A 433 -1.99 -1.23 4.59
C TRP A 433 -3.15 -2.23 4.65
N HIS A 434 -4.32 -1.77 4.22
CA HIS A 434 -5.57 -2.49 4.22
C HIS A 434 -5.94 -2.96 2.80
N GLY A 435 -6.07 -4.28 2.64
CA GLY A 435 -6.49 -4.94 1.40
C GLY A 435 -7.99 -4.85 1.17
N LEU A 436 -8.46 -5.31 0.00
CA LEU A 436 -9.89 -5.27 -0.35
C LEU A 436 -10.77 -6.12 0.58
N ASP A 437 -10.24 -7.20 1.14
CA ASP A 437 -10.95 -8.16 1.99
C ASP A 437 -11.00 -7.79 3.47
N GLY A 438 -10.27 -6.75 3.88
CA GLY A 438 -10.10 -6.44 5.29
C GLY A 438 -8.69 -6.73 5.84
N THR A 439 -7.85 -7.47 5.10
CA THR A 439 -6.53 -7.87 5.59
C THR A 439 -5.62 -6.65 5.83
N LYS A 440 -4.94 -6.64 6.97
CA LYS A 440 -4.00 -5.58 7.38
C LYS A 440 -2.56 -6.08 7.38
N ILE A 441 -1.63 -5.27 6.89
CA ILE A 441 -0.19 -5.56 6.95
C ILE A 441 0.62 -4.30 7.27
N LEU A 442 1.55 -4.40 8.23
CA LEU A 442 2.46 -3.30 8.58
C LEU A 442 3.40 -3.05 7.40
N THR A 443 3.44 -1.80 6.96
CA THR A 443 4.03 -1.40 5.70
C THR A 443 4.92 -0.18 5.88
N HIS A 444 6.06 -0.16 5.21
CA HIS A 444 6.96 0.98 5.09
C HIS A 444 7.06 1.42 3.62
N TRP A 445 6.74 2.69 3.35
CA TRP A 445 7.04 3.34 2.08
C TRP A 445 8.42 3.99 2.13
N MET A 446 9.29 3.68 1.17
CA MET A 446 10.66 4.21 1.08
C MET A 446 10.66 5.64 0.48
N PRO A 447 10.74 6.73 1.29
CA PRO A 447 10.48 8.08 0.81
C PRO A 447 11.54 8.63 -0.14
N LEU A 448 12.78 8.16 0.04
CA LEU A 448 13.93 8.45 -0.83
C LEU A 448 14.26 7.26 -1.75
N GLY A 449 13.30 6.34 -1.91
CA GLY A 449 13.46 5.06 -2.59
C GLY A 449 14.48 4.14 -1.91
N TYR A 450 14.90 3.11 -2.64
CA TYR A 450 15.88 2.14 -2.15
C TYR A 450 17.34 2.67 -2.22
N ARG A 451 17.56 3.99 -2.30
CA ARG A 451 18.90 4.59 -2.46
C ARG A 451 19.27 5.58 -1.35
N ALA A 452 18.48 5.63 -0.29
CA ALA A 452 18.61 6.65 0.76
C ALA A 452 20.01 6.70 1.42
N GLY A 453 20.67 5.55 1.56
CA GLY A 453 22.01 5.41 2.11
C GLY A 453 23.07 5.04 1.08
N LEU A 454 22.82 5.24 -0.22
CA LEU A 454 23.76 4.86 -1.28
C LEU A 454 25.04 5.70 -1.27
N ASP A 455 24.91 7.02 -1.08
CA ASP A 455 26.04 7.94 -1.00
C ASP A 455 26.55 8.00 0.46
N LEU A 456 27.74 7.46 0.68
CA LEU A 456 28.35 7.33 2.01
C LEU A 456 29.09 8.59 2.48
N ASP A 457 28.91 9.73 1.80
CA ASP A 457 29.32 11.03 2.33
C ASP A 457 28.49 11.39 3.57
N LEU A 458 29.17 11.80 4.66
CA LEU A 458 28.52 12.09 5.94
C LEU A 458 27.46 13.19 5.85
N THR A 459 27.63 14.19 4.97
CA THR A 459 26.63 15.25 4.78
C THR A 459 25.38 14.74 4.05
N LYS A 460 25.56 13.80 3.12
CA LYS A 460 24.45 13.16 2.39
C LYS A 460 23.67 12.19 3.27
N LEU A 461 24.35 11.46 4.14
CA LEU A 461 23.71 10.62 5.15
C LEU A 461 22.90 11.46 6.14
N ASP A 462 23.44 12.60 6.58
CA ASP A 462 22.72 13.57 7.42
C ASP A 462 21.46 14.13 6.74
N ASP A 463 21.59 14.56 5.48
CA ASP A 463 20.45 15.05 4.69
C ASP A 463 19.35 13.99 4.55
N SER A 464 19.76 12.74 4.32
CA SER A 464 18.84 11.62 4.17
C SER A 464 18.16 11.28 5.48
N TYR A 465 18.91 11.21 6.58
CA TYR A 465 18.36 11.01 7.93
C TYR A 465 17.31 12.07 8.27
N ASN A 466 17.60 13.36 8.07
CA ASN A 466 16.67 14.44 8.38
C ASN A 466 15.35 14.32 7.59
N LYS A 467 15.42 14.01 6.29
CA LYS A 467 14.24 13.84 5.43
C LYS A 467 13.43 12.61 5.78
N LEU A 468 14.08 11.52 6.16
CA LEU A 468 13.41 10.28 6.55
C LEU A 468 12.75 10.44 7.92
N LYS A 469 13.42 11.09 8.87
CA LYS A 469 12.88 11.40 10.20
C LYS A 469 11.60 12.26 10.13
N GLU A 470 11.56 13.23 9.22
CA GLU A 470 10.39 14.12 9.04
C GLU A 470 9.10 13.35 8.74
N VAL A 471 9.19 12.18 8.11
CA VAL A 471 8.04 11.38 7.70
C VAL A 471 7.89 10.08 8.50
N ALA A 472 8.80 9.75 9.41
CA ALA A 472 8.74 8.53 10.19
C ALA A 472 7.62 8.58 11.25
N ALA A 473 6.92 7.46 11.44
CA ALA A 473 5.95 7.27 12.53
C ALA A 473 6.63 6.96 13.87
N THR A 474 7.87 6.46 13.83
CA THR A 474 8.59 5.92 15.00
C THR A 474 10.01 6.49 15.10
N SER A 475 10.72 6.21 16.19
CA SER A 475 12.14 6.57 16.35
C SER A 475 13.09 5.67 15.52
N HIS A 476 12.54 4.73 14.75
CA HIS A 476 13.30 3.82 13.90
C HIS A 476 13.21 4.26 12.44
N ILE A 477 14.37 4.45 11.81
CA ILE A 477 14.49 5.02 10.47
C ILE A 477 15.13 3.99 9.53
N LEU A 478 14.40 3.55 8.50
CA LEU A 478 14.96 2.67 7.46
C LEU A 478 15.77 3.48 6.45
N MET A 479 17.00 3.07 6.18
CA MET A 479 17.88 3.70 5.20
C MET A 479 18.48 2.65 4.25
N PRO A 480 17.81 2.32 3.13
CA PRO A 480 18.33 1.37 2.17
C PRO A 480 19.58 1.94 1.45
N SER A 481 20.65 1.15 1.38
CA SER A 481 21.94 1.52 0.82
C SER A 481 22.25 0.60 -0.38
N GLY A 482 21.78 1.00 -1.55
CA GLY A 482 21.90 0.21 -2.76
C GLY A 482 21.26 0.91 -3.96
N SER A 483 21.34 0.27 -5.11
CA SER A 483 20.77 0.70 -6.38
C SER A 483 20.71 -0.49 -7.35
N GLY A 484 20.12 -0.31 -8.55
CA GLY A 484 20.27 -1.25 -9.66
C GLY A 484 21.76 -1.47 -9.94
N VAL A 485 22.24 -2.68 -9.65
CA VAL A 485 23.67 -3.06 -9.68
C VAL A 485 24.56 -2.16 -8.81
N THR A 486 24.80 -2.55 -7.55
CA THR A 486 25.70 -1.83 -6.62
C THR A 486 26.75 -2.77 -6.04
N GLN A 487 28.03 -2.40 -6.13
CA GLN A 487 29.13 -3.17 -5.52
C GLN A 487 29.06 -3.12 -3.99
N ALA A 488 29.73 -4.09 -3.34
CA ALA A 488 29.86 -4.08 -1.89
C ALA A 488 30.67 -2.85 -1.45
N GLN A 489 30.08 -2.01 -0.61
CA GLN A 489 30.72 -0.78 -0.10
C GLN A 489 31.56 -1.13 1.13
N SER A 490 32.84 -1.43 0.92
CA SER A 490 33.77 -1.86 1.98
C SER A 490 34.01 -0.81 3.08
N GLU A 491 33.79 0.46 2.75
CA GLU A 491 33.95 1.63 3.61
C GLU A 491 32.79 1.83 4.59
N THR A 492 31.63 1.19 4.37
CA THR A 492 30.43 1.38 5.20
C THR A 492 30.68 1.24 6.71
N PRO A 493 31.39 0.21 7.22
CA PRO A 493 31.63 0.10 8.66
C PRO A 493 32.41 1.28 9.26
N GLU A 494 33.32 1.88 8.51
CA GLU A 494 34.08 3.06 8.97
C GLU A 494 33.23 4.32 8.93
N VAL A 495 32.45 4.51 7.85
CA VAL A 495 31.54 5.65 7.70
C VAL A 495 30.47 5.65 8.79
N VAL A 496 29.88 4.49 9.11
CA VAL A 496 28.89 4.36 10.18
C VAL A 496 29.48 4.75 11.54
N ARG A 497 30.71 4.30 11.85
CA ARG A 497 31.41 4.72 13.08
C ARG A 497 31.61 6.23 13.12
N ALA A 498 32.12 6.82 12.02
CA ALA A 498 32.35 8.26 11.93
C ALA A 498 31.06 9.09 12.00
N TRP A 499 29.94 8.56 11.50
CA TRP A 499 28.63 9.19 11.61
C TRP A 499 28.13 9.16 13.06
N ASN A 500 28.22 8.00 13.73
CA ASN A 500 27.82 7.83 15.13
C ASN A 500 28.63 8.73 16.08
N GLU A 501 29.94 8.85 15.90
CA GLU A 501 30.79 9.76 16.68
C GLU A 501 30.33 11.23 16.60
N LYS A 502 29.72 11.64 15.47
CA LYS A 502 29.19 13.00 15.28
C LYS A 502 27.76 13.18 15.80
N LYS A 503 27.00 12.10 15.92
CA LYS A 503 25.55 12.11 16.19
C LYS A 503 25.16 11.46 17.51
N GLU A 504 26.15 11.07 18.32
CA GLU A 504 25.99 10.25 19.52
C GLU A 504 24.81 10.69 20.39
N GLU A 505 24.57 12.00 20.57
CA GLU A 505 23.50 12.52 21.41
C GLU A 505 22.09 12.49 20.79
N VAL A 506 21.97 12.38 19.46
CA VAL A 506 20.70 12.55 18.73
C VAL A 506 20.23 11.25 18.07
N ALA A 507 21.16 10.48 17.49
CA ALA A 507 20.83 9.27 16.75
C ALA A 507 22.00 8.31 16.66
N GLU A 508 21.69 7.02 16.48
CA GLU A 508 22.66 5.96 16.24
C GLU A 508 22.33 5.23 14.93
N MET A 509 23.31 5.07 14.05
CA MET A 509 23.23 4.28 12.84
C MET A 509 23.86 2.91 13.03
N LYS A 510 23.20 1.87 12.52
CA LYS A 510 23.72 0.49 12.48
C LYS A 510 23.55 -0.12 11.10
N ILE A 511 24.49 -1.00 10.74
CA ILE A 511 24.39 -1.84 9.55
C ILE A 511 23.44 -3.00 9.89
N ALA A 512 22.29 -3.03 9.26
CA ALA A 512 21.17 -3.87 9.66
C ALA A 512 20.52 -4.61 8.49
N THR A 513 19.60 -5.49 8.85
CA THR A 513 18.68 -6.18 7.94
C THR A 513 17.29 -5.51 8.00
N PRO A 514 16.48 -5.62 6.93
CA PRO A 514 15.07 -5.21 6.97
C PRO A 514 14.28 -5.79 8.14
N SER A 515 14.48 -7.05 8.51
CA SER A 515 13.76 -7.64 9.65
C SER A 515 14.08 -6.94 10.97
N GLU A 516 15.34 -6.59 11.22
CA GLU A 516 15.72 -5.85 12.44
C GLU A 516 15.04 -4.48 12.54
N PHE A 517 14.79 -3.81 11.40
CA PHE A 517 14.05 -2.56 11.38
C PHE A 517 12.58 -2.78 11.75
N PHE A 518 11.90 -3.73 11.11
CA PHE A 518 10.48 -3.97 11.37
C PHE A 518 10.22 -4.53 12.77
N ASP A 519 11.07 -5.42 13.28
CA ASP A 519 10.97 -5.93 14.65
C ASP A 519 11.03 -4.79 15.68
N ALA A 520 11.86 -3.77 15.40
CA ALA A 520 11.97 -2.61 16.27
C ALA A 520 10.76 -1.67 16.15
N VAL A 521 10.28 -1.42 14.93
CA VAL A 521 9.05 -0.64 14.68
C VAL A 521 7.84 -1.27 15.37
N GLU A 522 7.62 -2.57 15.17
CA GLU A 522 6.51 -3.30 15.80
C GLU A 522 6.60 -3.25 17.32
N LYS A 523 7.80 -3.46 17.87
CA LYS A 523 8.04 -3.34 19.31
C LYS A 523 7.73 -1.93 19.83
N GLU A 524 8.15 -0.87 19.15
CA GLU A 524 7.86 0.50 19.57
C GLU A 524 6.36 0.81 19.50
N ILE A 525 5.68 0.33 18.46
CA ILE A 525 4.21 0.45 18.33
C ILE A 525 3.52 -0.20 19.54
N ASP A 526 3.92 -1.41 19.91
CA ASP A 526 3.34 -2.14 21.05
C ASP A 526 3.66 -1.48 22.40
N GLU A 527 4.92 -1.12 22.64
CA GLU A 527 5.38 -0.53 23.90
C GLU A 527 4.75 0.85 24.17
N LYS A 528 4.55 1.65 23.11
CA LYS A 528 3.96 2.99 23.20
C LYS A 528 2.46 3.02 22.87
N ASN A 529 1.88 1.89 22.48
CA ASN A 529 0.49 1.78 22.01
C ASN A 529 0.17 2.84 20.92
N LEU A 530 1.02 2.91 19.89
CA LEU A 530 0.90 3.90 18.82
C LEU A 530 -0.28 3.60 17.89
N GLU A 531 -1.12 4.59 17.64
CA GLU A 531 -2.16 4.50 16.62
C GLU A 531 -1.56 4.75 15.24
N MET A 532 -1.41 3.67 14.46
CA MET A 532 -0.82 3.72 13.13
C MET A 532 -1.82 4.20 12.08
N ALA A 533 -1.37 5.04 11.14
CA ALA A 533 -2.18 5.45 9.99
C ALA A 533 -2.61 4.23 9.17
N VAL A 534 -3.85 4.24 8.66
CA VAL A 534 -4.38 3.16 7.81
C VAL A 534 -4.56 3.67 6.39
N ARG A 535 -3.97 2.97 5.41
CA ARG A 535 -4.13 3.28 3.98
C ARG A 535 -4.84 2.13 3.28
N ASN A 536 -5.79 2.45 2.40
CA ASN A 536 -6.69 1.48 1.77
C ASN A 536 -6.45 1.39 0.25
N GLY A 537 -6.63 0.21 -0.31
CA GLY A 537 -6.69 0.03 -1.77
C GLY A 537 -5.32 -0.07 -2.44
N GLU A 538 -5.26 0.28 -3.73
CA GLU A 538 -4.03 0.20 -4.53
C GLU A 538 -3.05 1.34 -4.22
N MET A 539 -1.75 1.04 -4.19
CA MET A 539 -0.70 2.07 -4.17
C MET A 539 -0.26 2.31 -5.61
N TYR A 540 -1.01 3.14 -6.33
CA TYR A 540 -0.81 3.42 -7.76
C TYR A 540 -0.79 4.93 -8.07
N SER A 541 -0.27 5.74 -7.14
CA SER A 541 -0.17 7.19 -7.27
C SER A 541 1.22 7.64 -7.74
N GLY A 542 1.25 8.49 -8.78
CA GLY A 542 2.45 9.15 -9.29
C GLY A 542 2.97 10.31 -8.42
N LYS A 543 2.33 10.62 -7.29
CA LYS A 543 2.57 11.87 -6.54
C LYS A 543 3.98 11.97 -5.97
N TYR A 544 4.44 10.93 -5.27
CA TYR A 544 5.75 10.94 -4.61
C TYR A 544 6.79 10.02 -5.29
N SER A 545 6.39 9.28 -6.33
CA SER A 545 7.22 8.35 -7.08
C SER A 545 6.54 8.04 -8.42
N GLU A 546 7.30 7.79 -9.48
CA GLU A 546 6.72 7.36 -10.76
C GLU A 546 6.17 5.93 -10.65
N VAL A 547 5.02 5.66 -11.28
CA VAL A 547 4.38 4.34 -11.43
C VAL A 547 4.20 3.94 -12.91
N PHE A 548 4.58 4.81 -13.84
CA PHE A 548 4.69 4.55 -15.28
C PHE A 548 3.47 3.87 -15.94
N PRO A 549 2.26 4.42 -15.84
CA PRO A 549 1.06 3.73 -16.33
C PRO A 549 1.07 3.42 -17.83
N ASN A 550 1.83 4.17 -18.64
CA ASN A 550 1.90 3.95 -20.09
C ASN A 550 2.79 2.78 -20.51
N CYS A 551 3.54 2.17 -19.58
CA CYS A 551 4.23 0.90 -19.85
C CYS A 551 3.26 -0.25 -20.16
N CYS A 552 2.00 -0.12 -19.76
CA CYS A 552 0.93 -1.08 -20.05
C CYS A 552 0.70 -1.31 -21.56
N SER A 553 1.07 -0.35 -22.41
CA SER A 553 0.91 -0.43 -23.88
C SER A 553 2.21 -0.50 -24.69
N SER A 554 3.37 -0.56 -24.02
CA SER A 554 4.68 -0.76 -24.66
C SER A 554 4.89 -2.23 -25.03
N ARG A 555 5.40 -2.55 -26.23
CA ARG A 555 5.68 -3.94 -26.67
C ARG A 555 4.50 -4.90 -26.47
N MET A 556 3.38 -4.64 -27.14
CA MET A 556 2.10 -5.34 -26.91
C MET A 556 2.15 -6.85 -27.13
N TRP A 557 3.09 -7.36 -27.90
CA TRP A 557 3.31 -8.79 -28.07
C TRP A 557 3.63 -9.52 -26.75
N ILE A 558 4.25 -8.83 -25.78
CA ILE A 558 4.59 -9.40 -24.46
C ILE A 558 3.32 -9.56 -23.61
N LYS A 559 2.53 -8.50 -23.45
CA LYS A 559 1.28 -8.52 -22.67
C LYS A 559 0.29 -9.55 -23.19
N LYS A 560 0.16 -9.62 -24.53
CA LYS A 560 -0.69 -10.61 -25.19
C LYS A 560 -0.16 -12.03 -25.02
N GLY A 561 1.16 -12.21 -25.07
CA GLY A 561 1.83 -13.48 -24.82
C GLY A 561 1.57 -13.98 -23.41
N LEU A 562 1.87 -13.15 -22.40
CA LEU A 562 1.68 -13.45 -20.98
C LEU A 562 0.21 -13.87 -20.71
N CYS A 563 -0.75 -12.99 -21.04
CA CYS A 563 -2.18 -13.27 -20.83
C CYS A 563 -2.64 -14.57 -21.50
N SER A 564 -2.19 -14.85 -22.73
CA SER A 564 -2.59 -16.07 -23.44
C SER A 564 -2.01 -17.34 -22.82
N PHE A 565 -0.77 -17.31 -22.36
CA PHE A 565 -0.10 -18.50 -21.82
C PHE A 565 -0.40 -18.72 -20.35
N GLU A 566 -0.65 -17.68 -19.55
CA GLU A 566 -1.21 -17.82 -18.19
C GLU A 566 -2.53 -18.58 -18.21
N ASN A 567 -3.51 -18.13 -19.03
CA ASN A 567 -4.81 -18.79 -19.12
C ASN A 567 -4.66 -20.25 -19.58
N CYS A 568 -3.83 -20.50 -20.60
CA CYS A 568 -3.62 -21.85 -21.12
C CYS A 568 -2.90 -22.78 -20.11
N LEU A 569 -1.95 -22.25 -19.35
CA LEU A 569 -1.23 -23.01 -18.33
C LEU A 569 -2.13 -23.36 -17.15
N LEU A 570 -2.94 -22.40 -16.66
CA LEU A 570 -3.95 -22.65 -15.64
C LEU A 570 -4.98 -23.70 -16.09
N ASP A 571 -5.45 -23.62 -17.34
CA ASP A 571 -6.30 -24.65 -17.94
C ASP A 571 -5.64 -26.03 -17.91
N CYS A 572 -4.40 -26.12 -18.40
CA CYS A 572 -3.66 -27.39 -18.45
C CYS A 572 -3.37 -27.96 -17.06
N GLU A 573 -3.06 -27.12 -16.08
CA GLU A 573 -2.81 -27.52 -14.70
C GLU A 573 -4.09 -28.07 -14.04
N CYS A 574 -5.23 -27.38 -14.25
CA CYS A 574 -6.53 -27.82 -13.78
C CYS A 574 -6.90 -29.21 -14.34
N TRP A 575 -6.84 -29.39 -15.66
CA TRP A 575 -7.13 -30.67 -16.28
C TRP A 575 -6.10 -31.76 -15.95
N SER A 576 -4.81 -31.42 -15.78
CA SER A 576 -3.79 -32.36 -15.31
C SER A 576 -4.07 -32.85 -13.89
N THR A 577 -4.65 -31.99 -13.05
CA THR A 577 -5.07 -32.35 -11.70
C THR A 577 -6.27 -33.30 -11.72
N ILE A 578 -7.27 -33.04 -12.56
CA ILE A 578 -8.40 -33.96 -12.78
C ILE A 578 -7.91 -35.33 -13.24
N ILE A 579 -6.99 -35.39 -14.21
CA ILE A 579 -6.36 -36.64 -14.67
C ILE A 579 -5.71 -37.39 -13.51
N SER A 580 -4.95 -36.70 -12.66
CA SER A 580 -4.31 -37.33 -11.50
C SER A 580 -5.33 -37.92 -10.53
N LEU A 581 -6.51 -37.32 -10.39
CA LEU A 581 -7.60 -37.83 -9.53
C LEU A 581 -8.40 -38.99 -10.18
N LEU A 582 -8.25 -39.15 -11.49
CA LEU A 582 -8.75 -40.28 -12.30
C LEU A 582 -7.64 -41.33 -12.52
N ASP A 583 -6.63 -41.38 -11.64
CA ASP A 583 -5.52 -42.33 -11.66
C ASP A 583 -4.63 -42.29 -12.93
N GLY A 584 -4.70 -41.20 -13.69
CA GLY A 584 -3.84 -40.92 -14.84
C GLY A 584 -2.50 -40.28 -14.48
N ASN A 585 -1.64 -40.07 -15.49
CA ASN A 585 -0.30 -39.49 -15.29
C ASN A 585 -0.27 -37.99 -15.63
N PRO A 586 -0.19 -37.09 -14.63
CA PRO A 586 -0.06 -35.66 -14.88
C PRO A 586 1.29 -35.32 -15.53
N SER A 587 1.33 -34.23 -16.28
CA SER A 587 2.54 -33.81 -17.00
C SER A 587 3.54 -33.10 -16.09
N GLU A 588 4.81 -33.47 -16.19
CA GLU A 588 5.91 -32.85 -15.43
C GLU A 588 6.35 -31.49 -16.01
N VAL A 589 6.04 -31.20 -17.28
CA VAL A 589 6.44 -29.94 -17.96
C VAL A 589 5.79 -28.67 -17.37
N LEU A 590 4.75 -28.80 -16.55
CA LEU A 590 3.99 -27.66 -16.02
C LEU A 590 4.88 -26.70 -15.23
N MET A 591 5.82 -27.23 -14.42
CA MET A 591 6.72 -26.39 -13.62
C MET A 591 7.70 -25.60 -14.50
N ASP A 592 8.20 -26.21 -15.59
CA ASP A 592 9.06 -25.49 -16.53
C ASP A 592 8.30 -24.38 -17.26
N CYS A 593 7.04 -24.63 -17.63
CA CYS A 593 6.15 -23.60 -18.17
C CYS A 593 5.92 -22.46 -17.16
N TRP A 594 5.65 -22.79 -15.89
CA TRP A 594 5.50 -21.78 -14.84
C TRP A 594 6.75 -20.92 -14.72
N ARG A 595 7.95 -21.52 -14.62
CA ARG A 595 9.21 -20.77 -14.56
C ARG A 595 9.41 -19.81 -15.73
N LYS A 596 8.89 -20.12 -16.93
CA LYS A 596 8.93 -19.20 -18.07
C LYS A 596 7.93 -18.05 -17.93
N ILE A 597 6.73 -18.33 -17.42
CA ILE A 597 5.75 -17.29 -17.10
C ILE A 597 6.28 -16.33 -16.03
N LEU A 598 6.88 -16.85 -14.96
CA LEU A 598 7.48 -16.06 -13.88
C LEU A 598 8.54 -15.08 -14.43
N PHE A 599 9.45 -15.58 -15.27
CA PHE A 599 10.43 -14.71 -15.93
C PHE A 599 9.79 -13.62 -16.81
N ILE A 600 8.73 -13.95 -17.54
CA ILE A 600 8.03 -12.96 -18.38
C ILE A 600 7.30 -11.93 -17.51
N ALA A 601 6.81 -12.31 -16.32
CA ALA A 601 6.11 -11.45 -15.37
C ALA A 601 7.01 -10.46 -14.63
N PHE A 602 8.33 -10.62 -14.71
CA PHE A 602 9.33 -9.70 -14.14
C PHE A 602 9.08 -8.24 -14.55
N HIS A 603 9.31 -7.30 -13.62
CA HIS A 603 8.93 -5.89 -13.78
C HIS A 603 9.65 -5.10 -14.89
N ASP A 604 10.76 -5.59 -15.44
CA ASP A 604 11.32 -5.04 -16.69
C ASP A 604 11.01 -5.89 -17.93
N ALA A 605 10.54 -7.11 -17.74
CA ALA A 605 10.14 -8.00 -18.83
C ALA A 605 8.74 -7.65 -19.32
N VAL A 606 7.70 -7.78 -18.47
CA VAL A 606 6.31 -7.58 -18.90
C VAL A 606 6.04 -6.13 -19.31
N PRO A 607 6.52 -5.07 -18.62
CA PRO A 607 6.28 -3.69 -19.00
C PRO A 607 7.00 -3.29 -20.29
N GLY A 608 8.02 -4.05 -20.73
CA GLY A 608 8.63 -3.87 -22.04
C GLY A 608 9.62 -2.70 -22.10
N THR A 609 10.22 -2.33 -20.97
CA THR A 609 11.01 -1.12 -20.69
C THR A 609 12.52 -1.24 -20.96
N GLY A 610 13.01 -2.43 -21.33
CA GLY A 610 14.42 -2.70 -21.63
C GLY A 610 14.85 -2.45 -23.07
N THR A 611 16.13 -2.72 -23.35
CA THR A 611 16.71 -2.66 -24.70
C THR A 611 16.22 -3.83 -25.58
N ASP A 612 16.34 -3.72 -26.89
CA ASP A 612 15.75 -4.72 -27.80
C ASP A 612 16.34 -6.13 -27.67
N GLU A 613 17.65 -6.20 -27.40
CA GLU A 613 18.43 -7.44 -27.31
C GLU A 613 17.96 -8.32 -26.15
N VAL A 614 17.55 -7.71 -25.03
CA VAL A 614 17.12 -8.46 -23.85
C VAL A 614 15.82 -9.25 -24.08
N TYR A 615 15.01 -8.81 -25.04
CA TYR A 615 13.73 -9.45 -25.36
C TYR A 615 13.85 -10.68 -26.25
N ASP A 616 15.05 -11.02 -26.74
CA ASP A 616 15.26 -12.29 -27.45
C ASP A 616 15.00 -13.49 -26.54
N GLU A 617 15.35 -13.40 -25.26
CA GLU A 617 15.03 -14.42 -24.27
C GLU A 617 13.52 -14.54 -24.03
N VAL A 618 12.82 -13.42 -23.91
CA VAL A 618 11.36 -13.38 -23.78
C VAL A 618 10.69 -14.03 -24.99
N ARG A 619 11.17 -13.77 -26.23
CA ARG A 619 10.68 -14.43 -27.45
C ARG A 619 10.91 -15.94 -27.40
N GLN A 620 12.08 -16.39 -26.94
CA GLN A 620 12.37 -17.82 -26.80
C GLN A 620 11.43 -18.49 -25.80
N TYR A 621 11.14 -17.84 -24.67
CA TYR A 621 10.22 -18.36 -23.66
C TYR A 621 8.76 -18.40 -24.14
N LEU A 622 8.29 -17.37 -24.84
CA LEU A 622 6.97 -17.42 -25.48
C LEU A 622 6.89 -18.54 -26.54
N ASN A 623 7.95 -18.78 -27.30
CA ASN A 623 8.00 -19.88 -28.27
C ASN A 623 8.01 -21.26 -27.59
N PHE A 624 8.74 -21.41 -26.49
CA PHE A 624 8.72 -22.62 -25.66
C PHE A 624 7.31 -22.91 -25.14
N LEU A 625 6.68 -21.93 -24.50
CA LEU A 625 5.31 -22.03 -23.98
C LEU A 625 4.31 -22.39 -25.09
N LYS A 626 4.46 -21.77 -26.26
CA LYS A 626 3.65 -22.09 -27.43
C LYS A 626 3.77 -23.57 -27.83
N ILE A 627 4.98 -24.10 -27.92
CA ILE A 627 5.21 -25.48 -28.36
C ILE A 627 4.67 -26.46 -27.30
N GLU A 628 5.10 -26.30 -26.05
CA GLU A 628 4.77 -27.24 -24.97
C GLU A 628 3.28 -27.24 -24.65
N LEU A 629 2.65 -26.07 -24.51
CA LEU A 629 1.22 -26.01 -24.18
C LEU A 629 0.32 -26.43 -25.36
N SER A 630 0.73 -26.19 -26.61
CA SER A 630 -0.03 -26.70 -27.77
C SER A 630 0.00 -28.22 -27.87
N ALA A 631 1.07 -28.87 -27.39
CA ALA A 631 1.17 -30.32 -27.32
C ALA A 631 0.47 -30.88 -26.07
N LEU A 632 0.60 -30.21 -24.94
CA LEU A 632 0.06 -30.65 -23.66
C LEU A 632 -1.47 -30.63 -23.65
N ARG A 633 -2.09 -29.53 -24.12
CA ARG A 633 -3.54 -29.35 -24.06
C ARG A 633 -4.34 -30.49 -24.70
N PRO A 634 -4.12 -30.93 -25.96
CA PRO A 634 -4.83 -32.08 -26.50
C PRO A 634 -4.51 -33.38 -25.76
N ARG A 635 -3.26 -33.56 -25.29
CA ARG A 635 -2.85 -34.77 -24.56
C ARG A 635 -3.62 -34.93 -23.24
N VAL A 636 -3.77 -33.87 -22.46
CA VAL A 636 -4.55 -33.92 -21.20
C VAL A 636 -6.01 -34.26 -21.47
N HIS A 637 -6.64 -33.63 -22.45
CA HIS A 637 -8.03 -33.93 -22.79
C HIS A 637 -8.23 -35.36 -23.35
N ASN A 638 -7.29 -35.88 -24.14
CA ASN A 638 -7.33 -37.26 -24.62
C ASN A 638 -7.27 -38.29 -23.49
N GLN A 639 -6.45 -38.06 -22.45
CA GLN A 639 -6.42 -38.97 -21.30
C GLN A 639 -7.76 -39.01 -20.54
N ILE A 640 -8.46 -37.87 -20.46
CA ILE A 640 -9.80 -37.81 -19.87
C ILE A 640 -10.80 -38.61 -20.73
N ILE A 641 -10.72 -38.46 -22.05
CA ILE A 641 -11.55 -39.22 -23.00
C ILE A 641 -11.31 -40.72 -22.86
N GLU A 642 -10.04 -41.14 -22.82
CA GLU A 642 -9.65 -42.55 -22.64
C GLU A 642 -10.23 -43.11 -21.33
N HIS A 643 -9.98 -42.45 -20.20
CA HIS A 643 -10.46 -42.89 -18.89
C HIS A 643 -12.00 -42.97 -18.84
N GLU A 644 -12.71 -41.91 -19.22
CA GLU A 644 -14.18 -41.90 -19.16
C GLU A 644 -14.81 -42.91 -20.14
N SER A 645 -14.09 -43.31 -21.21
CA SER A 645 -14.58 -44.34 -22.15
C SER A 645 -14.46 -45.76 -21.61
N GLU A 646 -13.48 -46.03 -20.73
CA GLU A 646 -13.26 -47.34 -20.11
C GLU A 646 -14.22 -47.61 -18.96
N VAL A 647 -14.54 -46.57 -18.17
CA VAL A 647 -15.35 -46.69 -16.95
C VAL A 647 -16.82 -47.08 -17.24
N GLU A 648 -17.38 -46.75 -18.41
CA GLU A 648 -18.82 -46.87 -18.64
C GLU A 648 -19.19 -47.71 -19.89
N LEU A 649 -19.52 -48.99 -19.69
CA LEU A 649 -20.05 -49.93 -20.71
C LEU A 649 -21.44 -49.56 -21.27
N GLY A 650 -21.99 -48.39 -20.92
CA GLY A 650 -23.32 -47.90 -21.29
C GLY A 650 -23.37 -46.51 -21.96
N GLY A 651 -22.23 -45.89 -22.25
CA GLY A 651 -22.16 -44.57 -22.89
C GLY A 651 -22.78 -44.52 -24.30
N GLU A 652 -23.20 -43.34 -24.74
CA GLU A 652 -23.64 -43.12 -26.12
C GLU A 652 -22.44 -42.81 -27.02
N SER A 653 -22.50 -43.24 -28.28
CA SER A 653 -21.49 -42.86 -29.29
C SER A 653 -21.57 -41.35 -29.56
N GLY A 654 -20.45 -40.65 -29.46
CA GLY A 654 -20.33 -39.25 -29.84
C GLY A 654 -19.35 -39.03 -30.98
N ASP A 655 -19.51 -37.91 -31.69
CA ASP A 655 -18.60 -37.48 -32.77
C ASP A 655 -17.75 -36.28 -32.32
N ILE A 656 -18.24 -35.50 -31.35
CA ILE A 656 -17.63 -34.27 -30.85
C ILE A 656 -17.72 -34.23 -29.33
N ILE A 657 -16.68 -33.76 -28.67
CA ILE A 657 -16.67 -33.44 -27.24
C ILE A 657 -16.26 -31.98 -27.05
N VAL A 658 -16.90 -31.29 -26.10
CA VAL A 658 -16.57 -29.91 -25.72
C VAL A 658 -16.33 -29.84 -24.22
N PHE A 659 -15.19 -29.28 -23.83
CA PHE A 659 -14.73 -29.10 -22.46
C PHE A 659 -14.85 -27.65 -22.00
N ASN A 660 -15.10 -27.48 -20.71
CA ASN A 660 -15.19 -26.20 -20.00
C ASN A 660 -14.34 -26.25 -18.73
N THR A 661 -13.41 -25.33 -18.55
CA THR A 661 -12.57 -25.25 -17.33
C THR A 661 -13.22 -24.41 -16.23
N LEU A 662 -14.19 -23.54 -16.54
CA LEU A 662 -14.83 -22.68 -15.52
C LEU A 662 -15.72 -23.50 -14.59
N SER A 663 -15.84 -23.09 -13.32
CA SER A 663 -16.59 -23.82 -12.27
C SER A 663 -18.13 -23.75 -12.43
N TRP A 664 -18.64 -23.05 -13.45
CA TRP A 664 -20.06 -22.94 -13.75
C TRP A 664 -20.39 -23.37 -15.19
N GLU A 665 -21.68 -23.58 -15.47
CA GLU A 665 -22.14 -23.92 -16.82
C GLU A 665 -21.97 -22.74 -17.78
N VAL A 666 -21.30 -22.98 -18.91
CA VAL A 666 -20.99 -21.98 -19.93
C VAL A 666 -21.77 -22.26 -21.20
N ASN A 667 -22.42 -21.22 -21.72
CA ASN A 667 -22.99 -21.19 -23.07
C ASN A 667 -22.21 -20.15 -23.90
N ASN A 668 -21.35 -20.61 -24.79
CA ASN A 668 -20.46 -19.71 -25.53
C ASN A 668 -20.17 -20.23 -26.95
N TRP A 669 -19.76 -19.33 -27.84
CA TRP A 669 -19.47 -19.65 -29.23
C TRP A 669 -18.11 -20.33 -29.36
N ILE A 670 -18.07 -21.43 -30.13
CA ILE A 670 -16.81 -22.06 -30.53
C ILE A 670 -16.79 -22.32 -32.02
N GLU A 671 -15.59 -22.43 -32.56
CA GLU A 671 -15.33 -22.96 -33.90
C GLU A 671 -14.40 -24.16 -33.77
N MET A 672 -14.67 -25.22 -34.54
CA MET A 672 -13.80 -26.37 -34.63
C MET A 672 -13.72 -26.89 -36.07
N ASP A 673 -12.63 -27.60 -36.33
CA ASP A 673 -12.36 -28.28 -37.59
C ASP A 673 -12.72 -29.76 -37.43
N LEU A 674 -13.44 -30.32 -38.41
CA LEU A 674 -13.83 -31.73 -38.50
C LEU A 674 -13.27 -32.32 -39.78
N ASP A 675 -12.69 -33.51 -39.69
CA ASP A 675 -12.19 -34.30 -40.80
C ASP A 675 -12.97 -35.62 -40.89
N PHE A 676 -13.32 -36.05 -42.09
CA PHE A 676 -14.16 -37.22 -42.31
C PHE A 676 -13.53 -38.14 -43.36
N ASP A 677 -13.74 -39.44 -43.19
CA ASP A 677 -13.40 -40.42 -44.21
C ASP A 677 -14.44 -40.40 -45.34
N LYS A 678 -14.03 -40.84 -46.53
CA LYS A 678 -14.90 -40.89 -47.71
C LYS A 678 -16.14 -41.75 -47.44
N GLY A 679 -17.32 -41.15 -47.63
CA GLY A 679 -18.62 -41.79 -47.42
C GLY A 679 -19.17 -41.76 -45.99
N GLU A 680 -18.44 -41.20 -45.02
CA GLU A 680 -18.83 -41.20 -43.60
C GLU A 680 -19.98 -40.22 -43.30
N VAL A 681 -19.83 -38.96 -43.71
CA VAL A 681 -20.81 -37.88 -43.48
C VAL A 681 -21.01 -37.09 -44.77
N VAL A 682 -22.26 -36.89 -45.19
CA VAL A 682 -22.58 -36.10 -46.40
C VAL A 682 -22.83 -34.63 -46.05
N THR A 683 -23.40 -34.33 -44.88
CA THR A 683 -23.68 -32.95 -44.46
C THR A 683 -23.75 -32.81 -42.95
N VAL A 684 -23.28 -31.68 -42.42
CA VAL A 684 -23.46 -31.31 -41.00
C VAL A 684 -24.55 -30.24 -40.92
N LYS A 685 -25.71 -30.59 -40.33
CA LYS A 685 -26.88 -29.68 -40.20
C LYS A 685 -27.29 -29.40 -38.76
N GLY A 686 -26.81 -30.18 -37.80
CA GLY A 686 -27.03 -29.93 -36.39
C GLY A 686 -26.16 -30.83 -35.53
N LEU A 687 -26.25 -30.63 -34.22
CA LEU A 687 -25.60 -31.48 -33.22
C LEU A 687 -26.63 -31.96 -32.21
N LYS A 688 -26.49 -33.18 -31.70
CA LYS A 688 -27.38 -33.79 -30.71
C LYS A 688 -26.61 -34.28 -29.50
N SER A 689 -27.11 -33.98 -28.31
CA SER A 689 -26.60 -34.50 -27.03
C SER A 689 -27.81 -34.92 -26.18
N GLY A 690 -28.10 -36.23 -26.14
CA GLY A 690 -29.30 -36.78 -25.49
C GLY A 690 -30.59 -36.24 -26.09
N GLY A 691 -31.43 -35.58 -25.28
CA GLY A 691 -32.66 -34.92 -25.72
C GLY A 691 -32.47 -33.55 -26.36
N THR A 692 -31.27 -32.95 -26.26
CA THR A 692 -30.99 -31.60 -26.78
C THR A 692 -30.43 -31.68 -28.19
N GLU A 693 -30.99 -30.88 -29.10
CA GLU A 693 -30.45 -30.69 -30.46
C GLU A 693 -30.17 -29.20 -30.66
N ILE A 694 -28.97 -28.87 -31.14
CA ILE A 694 -28.51 -27.51 -31.38
C ILE A 694 -28.17 -27.30 -32.84
N ASN A 695 -28.34 -26.06 -33.28
CA ASN A 695 -27.99 -25.63 -34.62
C ASN A 695 -26.47 -25.50 -34.78
N VAL A 696 -25.99 -25.63 -36.01
CA VAL A 696 -24.58 -25.49 -36.37
C VAL A 696 -24.45 -24.61 -37.62
N GLU A 697 -23.39 -23.83 -37.68
CA GLU A 697 -22.97 -23.08 -38.86
C GLU A 697 -21.81 -23.81 -39.52
N VAL A 698 -21.95 -24.22 -40.78
CA VAL A 698 -20.82 -24.71 -41.59
C VAL A 698 -20.14 -23.50 -42.23
N ILE A 699 -18.96 -23.15 -41.73
CA ILE A 699 -18.21 -21.94 -42.12
C ILE A 699 -17.47 -22.16 -43.44
N ARG A 700 -16.80 -23.31 -43.58
CA ARG A 700 -16.10 -23.75 -44.79
C ARG A 700 -16.08 -25.27 -44.82
N PHE A 701 -16.07 -25.85 -46.01
CA PHE A 701 -16.00 -27.31 -46.17
C PHE A 701 -15.32 -27.69 -47.49
N ALA A 702 -14.86 -28.94 -47.57
CA ALA A 702 -14.39 -29.59 -48.79
C ALA A 702 -15.04 -30.96 -48.92
N ARG A 703 -15.24 -31.45 -50.15
CA ARG A 703 -15.87 -32.75 -50.45
C ARG A 703 -14.91 -33.68 -51.19
N TYR A 704 -15.16 -34.97 -51.06
CA TYR A 704 -14.65 -35.98 -51.98
C TYR A 704 -15.42 -35.98 -53.31
N ASP A 705 -15.01 -36.84 -54.22
CA ASP A 705 -15.62 -37.07 -55.53
C ASP A 705 -17.01 -37.73 -55.47
N ASP A 706 -17.36 -38.39 -54.36
CA ASP A 706 -18.68 -38.99 -54.12
C ASP A 706 -19.65 -38.06 -53.36
N ASP A 707 -19.33 -36.76 -53.34
CA ASP A 707 -20.03 -35.72 -52.59
C ASP A 707 -20.01 -35.86 -51.06
N SER A 708 -19.36 -36.86 -50.47
CA SER A 708 -19.17 -36.89 -49.01
C SER A 708 -18.25 -35.76 -48.54
N LEU A 709 -18.43 -35.30 -47.29
CA LEU A 709 -17.53 -34.30 -46.71
C LEU A 709 -16.15 -34.94 -46.49
N ARG A 710 -15.11 -34.20 -46.85
CA ARG A 710 -13.72 -34.49 -46.46
C ARG A 710 -13.33 -33.70 -45.23
N TYR A 711 -13.78 -32.45 -45.18
CA TYR A 711 -13.42 -31.48 -44.16
C TYR A 711 -14.58 -30.50 -43.97
N ALA A 712 -14.86 -30.11 -42.73
CA ALA A 712 -15.78 -29.03 -42.41
C ALA A 712 -15.31 -28.24 -41.19
N ARG A 713 -15.15 -26.93 -41.33
CA ARG A 713 -15.09 -26.02 -40.18
C ARG A 713 -16.50 -25.66 -39.78
N ILE A 714 -16.85 -25.95 -38.54
CA ILE A 714 -18.18 -25.66 -37.99
C ILE A 714 -18.08 -24.66 -36.85
N GLY A 715 -19.15 -23.92 -36.61
CA GLY A 715 -19.32 -23.06 -35.45
C GLY A 715 -20.69 -23.23 -34.81
N PHE A 716 -20.74 -23.24 -33.48
CA PHE A 716 -21.95 -23.49 -32.71
C PHE A 716 -21.82 -22.96 -31.28
N THR A 717 -22.94 -22.95 -30.55
CA THR A 717 -23.01 -22.49 -29.16
C THR A 717 -23.40 -23.64 -28.23
N PRO A 718 -22.44 -24.47 -27.78
CA PRO A 718 -22.73 -25.53 -26.81
C PRO A 718 -23.05 -24.96 -25.43
N THR A 719 -23.78 -25.73 -24.63
CA THR A 719 -23.96 -25.50 -23.19
C THR A 719 -23.25 -26.61 -22.43
N VAL A 720 -22.15 -26.26 -21.78
CA VAL A 720 -21.20 -27.21 -21.18
C VAL A 720 -21.17 -27.01 -19.66
N PRO A 721 -21.32 -28.06 -18.84
CA PRO A 721 -21.34 -27.95 -17.38
C PRO A 721 -20.01 -27.42 -16.81
N GLY A 722 -20.03 -26.99 -15.54
CA GLY A 722 -18.84 -26.51 -14.83
C GLY A 722 -17.78 -27.60 -14.67
N LEU A 723 -16.51 -27.19 -14.79
CA LEU A 723 -15.29 -27.99 -14.90
C LEU A 723 -15.60 -29.38 -15.45
N GLY A 724 -15.94 -29.45 -16.73
CA GLY A 724 -16.65 -30.60 -17.26
C GLY A 724 -16.69 -30.64 -18.77
N TYR A 725 -17.45 -31.58 -19.30
CA TYR A 725 -17.60 -31.74 -20.74
C TYR A 725 -19.01 -32.13 -21.16
N ARG A 726 -19.26 -31.96 -22.46
CA ARG A 726 -20.47 -32.42 -23.13
C ARG A 726 -20.15 -33.05 -24.48
N VAL A 727 -20.80 -34.18 -24.76
CA VAL A 727 -20.62 -34.96 -25.97
C VAL A 727 -21.79 -34.74 -26.92
N TYR A 728 -21.49 -34.61 -28.19
CA TYR A 728 -22.42 -34.34 -29.27
C TYR A 728 -22.23 -35.33 -30.43
N LYS A 729 -23.35 -35.72 -31.04
CA LYS A 729 -23.42 -36.46 -32.29
C LYS A 729 -23.83 -35.53 -33.43
N ILE A 730 -23.22 -35.70 -34.59
CA ILE A 730 -23.53 -34.97 -35.80
C ILE A 730 -24.90 -35.39 -36.33
N LEU A 731 -25.70 -34.41 -36.73
CA LEU A 731 -26.96 -34.61 -37.42
C LEU A 731 -26.83 -34.18 -38.88
N GLU A 732 -27.16 -35.08 -39.81
CA GLU A 732 -27.30 -34.78 -41.24
C GLU A 732 -28.67 -34.17 -41.61
N ARG A 733 -29.53 -33.98 -40.60
CA ARG A 733 -30.80 -33.29 -40.68
C ARG A 733 -30.82 -32.08 -39.76
N GLU A 734 -31.72 -31.15 -40.05
CA GLU A 734 -31.96 -30.00 -39.18
C GLU A 734 -32.38 -30.43 -37.76
N PRO A 735 -31.96 -29.72 -36.71
CA PRO A 735 -32.46 -29.88 -35.36
C PRO A 735 -33.98 -29.74 -35.29
N LYS A 736 -34.61 -30.46 -34.34
CA LYS A 736 -36.03 -30.29 -34.02
C LYS A 736 -36.29 -28.86 -33.57
N ARG A 737 -37.23 -28.17 -34.22
CA ARG A 737 -37.67 -26.84 -33.81
C ARG A 737 -38.67 -26.95 -32.66
N TYR A 738 -38.41 -26.23 -31.57
CA TYR A 738 -39.38 -26.07 -30.50
C TYR A 738 -40.45 -25.06 -30.89
N ARG A 739 -41.68 -25.25 -30.37
CA ARG A 739 -42.85 -24.41 -30.70
C ARG A 739 -42.67 -22.96 -30.24
N TYR A 740 -41.79 -22.72 -29.27
CA TYR A 740 -41.39 -21.42 -28.76
C TYR A 740 -39.87 -21.36 -28.67
N ASP A 741 -39.25 -20.52 -29.49
CA ASP A 741 -37.81 -20.23 -29.46
C ASP A 741 -37.66 -18.71 -29.28
N PRO A 742 -37.24 -18.23 -28.09
CA PRO A 742 -37.12 -16.80 -27.81
C PRO A 742 -35.87 -16.18 -28.45
N ASN A 743 -34.96 -16.99 -29.00
CA ASN A 743 -33.71 -16.51 -29.55
C ASN A 743 -33.88 -16.15 -31.02
N TYR A 744 -33.51 -14.93 -31.40
CA TYR A 744 -33.56 -14.48 -32.79
C TYR A 744 -32.37 -13.60 -33.12
N ILE A 745 -32.05 -13.51 -34.40
CA ILE A 745 -31.14 -12.51 -34.95
C ILE A 745 -31.70 -12.04 -36.28
N VAL A 746 -32.13 -10.77 -36.32
CA VAL A 746 -32.83 -10.17 -37.47
C VAL A 746 -31.93 -9.09 -38.07
N ILE A 747 -31.95 -8.97 -39.40
CA ILE A 747 -31.30 -7.88 -40.13
C ILE A 747 -32.36 -7.03 -40.81
N LYS A 748 -32.25 -5.71 -40.66
CA LYS A 748 -33.02 -4.72 -41.43
C LYS A 748 -32.06 -3.66 -41.94
N GLY A 749 -31.72 -3.68 -43.24
CA GLY A 749 -30.67 -2.81 -43.77
C GLY A 749 -29.33 -3.09 -43.10
N ASN A 750 -28.77 -2.09 -42.41
CA ASN A 750 -27.52 -2.21 -41.65
C ASN A 750 -27.75 -2.41 -40.14
N THR A 751 -29.00 -2.61 -39.72
CA THR A 751 -29.36 -2.86 -38.32
C THR A 751 -29.47 -4.37 -38.07
N ILE A 752 -28.81 -4.83 -37.02
CA ILE A 752 -28.83 -6.21 -36.52
C ILE A 752 -29.43 -6.20 -35.13
N GLU A 753 -30.47 -6.99 -34.90
CA GLU A 753 -31.15 -7.07 -33.61
C GLU A 753 -31.26 -8.51 -33.14
N ASN A 754 -30.95 -8.72 -31.86
CA ASN A 754 -31.30 -9.94 -31.15
C ASN A 754 -32.19 -9.60 -29.94
N ARG A 755 -32.44 -10.58 -29.07
CA ARG A 755 -33.27 -10.38 -27.86
C ARG A 755 -32.63 -9.49 -26.80
N PHE A 756 -31.31 -9.27 -26.87
CA PHE A 756 -30.52 -8.55 -25.87
C PHE A 756 -30.34 -7.08 -26.26
N PHE A 757 -29.95 -6.81 -27.51
CA PHE A 757 -29.58 -5.48 -27.98
C PHE A 757 -29.82 -5.32 -29.49
N GLY A 758 -29.72 -4.07 -29.97
CA GLY A 758 -29.71 -3.70 -31.39
C GLY A 758 -28.41 -2.98 -31.75
N VAL A 759 -27.89 -3.26 -32.95
CA VAL A 759 -26.65 -2.71 -33.50
C VAL A 759 -26.95 -2.13 -34.88
N GLU A 760 -26.78 -0.82 -35.08
CA GLU A 760 -26.88 -0.17 -36.39
C GLU A 760 -25.49 0.26 -36.86
N ILE A 761 -25.10 -0.12 -38.09
CA ILE A 761 -23.74 0.12 -38.58
C ILE A 761 -23.76 1.13 -39.73
N ASP A 762 -22.89 2.13 -39.66
CA ASP A 762 -22.63 3.03 -40.78
C ASP A 762 -21.56 2.40 -41.71
N PRO A 763 -21.91 2.04 -42.96
CA PRO A 763 -20.97 1.43 -43.89
C PRO A 763 -19.89 2.39 -44.40
N THR A 764 -20.08 3.70 -44.22
CA THR A 764 -19.15 4.75 -44.67
C THR A 764 -17.98 4.90 -43.71
N THR A 765 -18.29 4.92 -42.41
CA THR A 765 -17.30 5.10 -41.33
C THR A 765 -16.88 3.76 -40.72
N GLY A 766 -17.73 2.75 -40.80
CA GLY A 766 -17.52 1.45 -40.14
C GLY A 766 -17.75 1.49 -38.63
N LEU A 767 -18.46 2.51 -38.14
CA LEU A 767 -18.88 2.65 -36.73
C LEU A 767 -20.24 2.01 -36.53
N PHE A 768 -20.56 1.66 -35.29
CA PHE A 768 -21.90 1.16 -34.98
C PHE A 768 -22.49 1.78 -33.73
N ASP A 769 -23.78 2.01 -33.77
CA ASP A 769 -24.59 2.48 -32.66
C ASP A 769 -25.25 1.28 -31.95
N LEU A 770 -25.03 1.19 -30.65
CA LEU A 770 -25.52 0.14 -29.78
C LEU A 770 -26.73 0.63 -29.00
N SER A 771 -27.80 -0.16 -28.99
CA SER A 771 -29.02 0.16 -28.25
C SER A 771 -29.55 -1.02 -27.42
N LEU A 772 -30.12 -0.70 -26.26
CA LEU A 772 -30.86 -1.65 -25.42
C LEU A 772 -32.37 -1.50 -25.61
N PRO A 773 -33.17 -2.55 -25.34
CA PRO A 773 -34.63 -2.41 -25.21
C PRO A 773 -34.99 -1.33 -24.17
N GLY A 774 -35.99 -0.52 -24.46
CA GLY A 774 -36.44 0.56 -23.58
C GLY A 774 -36.98 0.06 -22.24
N LYS A 775 -36.72 0.83 -21.16
CA LYS A 775 -37.08 0.46 -19.78
C LYS A 775 -38.60 0.29 -19.56
N ARG A 776 -39.41 1.17 -20.17
CA ARG A 776 -40.88 1.17 -20.00
C ARG A 776 -41.60 0.33 -21.06
N ARG A 777 -41.15 0.42 -22.31
CA ARG A 777 -41.69 -0.32 -23.45
C ARG A 777 -40.55 -1.01 -24.17
N LYS A 778 -40.54 -2.35 -24.14
CA LYS A 778 -39.51 -3.17 -24.81
C LYS A 778 -39.41 -2.95 -26.33
N ALA A 779 -40.47 -2.39 -26.95
CA ALA A 779 -40.48 -2.04 -28.38
C ALA A 779 -39.73 -0.74 -28.69
N GLU A 780 -39.51 0.13 -27.70
CA GLU A 780 -38.64 1.31 -27.83
C GLU A 780 -37.18 0.88 -27.69
N ARG A 781 -36.26 1.65 -28.27
CA ARG A 781 -34.82 1.41 -28.19
C ARG A 781 -34.14 2.65 -27.62
N GLU A 782 -33.17 2.41 -26.75
CA GLU A 782 -32.39 3.45 -26.09
C GLU A 782 -30.93 3.28 -26.50
N MET A 783 -30.35 4.30 -27.12
CA MET A 783 -28.95 4.29 -27.54
C MET A 783 -28.06 4.38 -26.31
N ILE A 784 -27.03 3.53 -26.25
CA ILE A 784 -26.09 3.42 -25.13
C ILE A 784 -24.70 3.87 -25.53
N CYS A 785 -24.26 3.52 -26.75
CA CYS A 785 -22.91 3.78 -27.18
C CYS A 785 -22.78 3.85 -28.71
N THR A 786 -21.99 4.81 -29.22
CA THR A 786 -21.38 4.71 -30.55
C THR A 786 -19.98 4.09 -30.38
N ALA A 787 -19.79 2.91 -30.97
CA ALA A 787 -18.72 2.00 -30.59
C ALA A 787 -17.72 1.72 -31.72
N ASN A 788 -16.57 1.19 -31.31
CA ASN A 788 -15.53 0.61 -32.17
C ASN A 788 -14.83 1.60 -33.12
N GLU A 789 -14.68 2.85 -32.68
CA GLU A 789 -13.97 3.87 -33.41
C GLU A 789 -12.46 3.77 -33.20
N LEU A 790 -11.69 3.67 -34.29
CA LEU A 790 -10.23 3.78 -34.21
C LEU A 790 -9.80 5.25 -34.06
N VAL A 791 -8.97 5.50 -33.05
CA VAL A 791 -8.39 6.80 -32.73
C VAL A 791 -6.87 6.69 -32.84
N LEU A 792 -6.29 7.40 -33.81
CA LEU A 792 -4.85 7.51 -34.02
C LEU A 792 -4.35 8.81 -33.41
N GLU A 793 -3.50 8.70 -32.39
CA GLU A 793 -2.82 9.80 -31.72
C GLU A 793 -1.35 9.85 -32.10
N GLU A 794 -0.77 11.03 -31.92
CA GLU A 794 0.67 11.22 -32.04
C GLU A 794 1.36 10.56 -30.84
N GLU A 795 2.46 9.85 -31.09
CA GLU A 795 3.31 9.32 -30.04
C GLU A 795 4.74 9.84 -30.20
N THR A 796 5.13 10.77 -29.34
CA THR A 796 6.50 11.33 -29.30
C THR A 796 7.24 11.01 -28.00
N GLY A 797 6.67 10.16 -27.16
CA GLY A 797 7.30 9.73 -25.92
C GLY A 797 8.33 8.63 -26.11
N ASP A 798 8.46 7.80 -25.08
CA ASP A 798 9.40 6.69 -24.98
C ASP A 798 8.71 5.48 -24.35
N LEU A 799 9.43 4.43 -23.94
CA LEU A 799 8.83 3.22 -23.38
C LEU A 799 8.00 3.45 -22.11
N TYR A 800 8.31 4.50 -21.33
CA TYR A 800 7.68 4.77 -20.04
C TYR A 800 6.51 5.74 -20.16
N TYR A 801 6.63 6.76 -21.01
CA TYR A 801 5.67 7.85 -21.08
C TYR A 801 5.06 7.99 -22.47
N HIS A 802 3.74 8.16 -22.51
CA HIS A 802 3.06 8.71 -23.66
C HIS A 802 3.25 10.23 -23.70
N ARG A 803 3.66 10.77 -24.85
CA ARG A 803 3.72 12.23 -25.06
C ARG A 803 3.13 12.58 -26.41
N GLN A 804 2.43 13.69 -26.45
CA GLN A 804 1.90 14.29 -27.69
C GLN A 804 2.24 15.77 -27.73
N THR A 805 2.56 16.29 -28.92
CA THR A 805 2.75 17.72 -29.16
C THR A 805 1.47 18.38 -29.66
N LEU A 806 0.57 17.60 -30.25
CA LEU A 806 -0.75 18.02 -30.71
C LEU A 806 -1.77 17.88 -29.58
N GLY A 807 -2.59 18.92 -29.35
CA GLY A 807 -3.75 18.84 -28.45
C GLY A 807 -4.98 18.16 -29.07
N ILE A 808 -4.82 17.53 -30.23
CA ILE A 808 -5.85 16.84 -31.00
C ILE A 808 -5.28 15.52 -31.56
N PRO A 809 -6.12 14.49 -31.82
CA PRO A 809 -5.64 13.27 -32.45
C PRO A 809 -5.05 13.55 -33.85
N LEU A 810 -4.19 12.65 -34.33
CA LEU A 810 -3.77 12.67 -35.74
C LEU A 810 -4.98 12.42 -36.63
N LYS A 811 -5.76 11.39 -36.34
CA LYS A 811 -7.02 11.14 -37.04
C LYS A 811 -7.93 10.19 -36.27
N THR A 812 -9.24 10.38 -36.41
CA THR A 812 -10.24 9.37 -36.03
C THR A 812 -11.03 8.88 -37.25
N GLU A 813 -11.73 7.75 -37.12
CA GLU A 813 -12.62 7.26 -38.19
C GLU A 813 -13.81 8.20 -38.45
N LYS A 814 -14.26 8.98 -37.45
CA LYS A 814 -15.25 10.07 -37.66
C LYS A 814 -14.71 11.27 -38.44
N GLY A 815 -13.39 11.36 -38.62
CA GLY A 815 -12.75 12.45 -39.33
C GLY A 815 -12.21 13.58 -38.44
N GLU A 816 -12.27 13.44 -37.12
CA GLU A 816 -11.61 14.36 -36.16
C GLU A 816 -10.08 14.33 -36.35
N GLY A 817 -9.39 15.35 -35.86
CA GLY A 817 -7.92 15.43 -35.89
C GLY A 817 -7.35 16.28 -37.03
N VAL A 818 -6.08 16.05 -37.36
CA VAL A 818 -5.37 16.88 -38.35
C VAL A 818 -6.04 16.84 -39.73
N LYS A 819 -5.92 17.95 -40.48
CA LYS A 819 -6.50 18.09 -41.82
C LYS A 819 -5.97 17.05 -42.81
N TYR A 820 -4.72 16.62 -42.64
CA TYR A 820 -4.01 15.78 -43.61
C TYR A 820 -4.01 14.31 -43.19
N GLY A 821 -4.84 13.53 -43.87
CA GLY A 821 -4.98 12.10 -43.68
C GLY A 821 -6.43 11.69 -43.44
N SER A 822 -6.72 10.41 -43.65
CA SER A 822 -8.07 9.88 -43.51
C SER A 822 -8.01 8.37 -43.34
N PHE A 823 -8.87 7.85 -42.46
CA PHE A 823 -9.32 6.47 -42.56
C PHE A 823 -10.23 6.34 -43.78
N ARG A 824 -10.12 5.21 -44.49
CA ARG A 824 -10.97 4.91 -45.64
C ARG A 824 -11.39 3.46 -45.59
N VAL A 825 -12.70 3.23 -45.53
CA VAL A 825 -13.29 1.90 -45.69
C VAL A 825 -13.09 1.45 -47.13
N ARG A 826 -12.31 0.38 -47.32
CA ARG A 826 -12.11 -0.28 -48.61
C ARG A 826 -13.16 -1.35 -48.88
N ASN A 827 -13.60 -2.02 -47.84
CA ASN A 827 -14.52 -3.15 -47.94
C ASN A 827 -15.45 -3.18 -46.73
N PHE A 828 -16.73 -3.47 -46.98
CA PHE A 828 -17.76 -3.65 -45.97
C PHE A 828 -18.61 -4.85 -46.37
N GLY A 829 -18.77 -5.81 -45.47
CA GLY A 829 -19.60 -6.98 -45.70
C GLY A 829 -20.21 -7.53 -44.44
N ILE A 830 -21.46 -7.96 -44.53
CA ILE A 830 -22.18 -8.66 -43.45
C ILE A 830 -22.40 -10.11 -43.90
N SER A 831 -21.81 -11.06 -43.18
CA SER A 831 -22.02 -12.49 -43.46
C SER A 831 -23.43 -12.94 -43.05
N LYS A 832 -24.09 -13.76 -43.89
CA LYS A 832 -25.36 -14.39 -43.55
C LYS A 832 -25.12 -15.74 -42.88
N SER A 833 -25.17 -15.78 -41.55
CA SER A 833 -25.17 -17.03 -40.76
C SER A 833 -26.48 -17.17 -39.98
N PRO A 834 -26.97 -18.37 -39.65
CA PRO A 834 -28.15 -18.52 -38.78
C PRO A 834 -27.88 -18.20 -37.30
N LEU A 835 -26.63 -18.30 -36.83
CA LEU A 835 -26.26 -18.22 -35.41
C LEU A 835 -25.56 -16.94 -35.00
N ARG A 836 -24.94 -16.25 -35.96
CA ARG A 836 -24.29 -14.96 -35.73
C ARG A 836 -24.35 -14.08 -36.98
N ARG A 837 -23.94 -12.83 -36.82
CA ARG A 837 -23.57 -11.94 -37.93
C ARG A 837 -22.13 -11.55 -37.72
N VAL A 838 -21.30 -11.79 -38.73
CA VAL A 838 -19.93 -11.30 -38.77
C VAL A 838 -19.90 -10.14 -39.75
N ILE A 839 -19.65 -8.95 -39.23
CA ILE A 839 -19.48 -7.74 -40.01
C ILE A 839 -17.99 -7.54 -40.19
N THR A 840 -17.52 -7.55 -41.42
CA THR A 840 -16.12 -7.37 -41.76
C THR A 840 -15.93 -6.00 -42.40
N ILE A 841 -15.03 -5.22 -41.82
CA ILE A 841 -14.70 -3.86 -42.24
C ILE A 841 -13.21 -3.81 -42.48
N GLU A 842 -12.80 -3.52 -43.71
CA GLU A 842 -11.41 -3.24 -44.04
C GLU A 842 -11.25 -1.73 -44.15
N THR A 843 -10.44 -1.14 -43.28
CA THR A 843 -10.20 0.29 -43.22
C THR A 843 -8.70 0.54 -43.19
N ASP A 844 -8.25 1.48 -44.01
CA ASP A 844 -6.84 1.85 -44.10
C ASP A 844 -6.65 3.31 -43.72
N TYR A 845 -5.56 3.62 -43.02
CA TYR A 845 -5.17 5.00 -42.76
C TYR A 845 -4.15 5.48 -43.79
N TYR A 846 -4.48 6.58 -44.46
CA TYR A 846 -3.61 7.27 -45.40
C TYR A 846 -3.25 8.65 -44.87
N SER A 847 -2.02 9.10 -45.10
CA SER A 847 -1.61 10.48 -44.80
C SER A 847 -0.90 11.15 -46.00
N LEU A 848 -1.07 12.47 -46.11
CA LEU A 848 -0.52 13.33 -47.16
C LEU A 848 0.67 14.13 -46.59
N ARG A 849 1.91 13.76 -46.94
CA ARG A 849 3.08 14.51 -46.47
C ARG A 849 3.42 15.76 -47.32
N TRP A 850 3.16 15.77 -48.64
CA TRP A 850 3.44 16.92 -49.51
C TRP A 850 2.82 16.74 -50.92
N PRO A 851 2.39 17.81 -51.63
CA PRO A 851 2.30 19.21 -51.21
C PRO A 851 0.94 19.54 -50.58
N TYR A 852 0.92 19.68 -49.25
CA TYR A 852 -0.29 20.02 -48.48
C TYR A 852 -0.86 21.41 -48.82
N ARG A 853 -0.01 22.31 -49.36
CA ARG A 853 -0.34 23.69 -49.77
C ARG A 853 -1.23 23.81 -51.01
N LEU A 854 -1.46 22.72 -51.75
CA LEU A 854 -2.37 22.72 -52.91
C LEU A 854 -3.81 22.31 -52.55
N THR A 855 -4.07 21.89 -51.31
CA THR A 855 -5.38 21.35 -50.87
C THR A 855 -6.53 22.36 -50.91
N GLU A 856 -6.25 23.66 -50.90
CA GLU A 856 -7.26 24.73 -51.03
C GLU A 856 -7.66 25.01 -52.49
N LYS A 857 -6.79 24.65 -53.45
CA LYS A 857 -7.02 24.87 -54.90
C LYS A 857 -7.37 23.57 -55.64
N MET A 858 -7.07 22.41 -55.06
CA MET A 858 -7.30 21.10 -55.64
C MET A 858 -7.68 20.10 -54.54
N ALA A 859 -8.74 19.31 -54.76
CA ALA A 859 -9.04 18.18 -53.90
C ALA A 859 -7.83 17.20 -53.89
N PRO A 860 -7.34 16.75 -52.73
CA PRO A 860 -6.23 15.81 -52.68
C PRO A 860 -6.62 14.48 -53.33
N ARG A 861 -6.10 14.23 -54.54
CA ARG A 861 -6.28 12.96 -55.27
C ARG A 861 -5.15 11.96 -55.02
N ILE A 862 -4.06 12.38 -54.37
CA ILE A 862 -2.83 11.59 -54.21
C ILE A 862 -2.71 11.07 -52.77
N TRP A 863 -3.26 9.89 -52.50
CA TRP A 863 -3.12 9.17 -51.23
C TRP A 863 -1.87 8.29 -51.29
N ARG A 864 -0.68 8.90 -51.28
CA ARG A 864 0.56 8.16 -51.63
C ARG A 864 1.03 7.20 -50.55
N HIS A 865 0.83 7.52 -49.27
CA HIS A 865 1.41 6.76 -48.15
C HIS A 865 0.32 6.15 -47.27
N LYS A 866 0.24 4.82 -47.31
CA LYS A 866 -0.60 3.98 -46.45
C LYS A 866 0.20 3.59 -45.22
N PHE A 867 -0.23 4.04 -44.04
CA PHE A 867 0.50 3.87 -42.79
C PHE A 867 -0.09 2.79 -41.88
N LEU A 868 -1.40 2.57 -41.95
CA LEU A 868 -2.06 1.49 -41.20
C LEU A 868 -2.98 0.72 -42.13
N GLU A 869 -3.03 -0.59 -41.92
CA GLU A 869 -4.02 -1.48 -42.51
C GLU A 869 -4.79 -2.13 -41.36
N CYS A 870 -6.10 -1.94 -41.33
CA CYS A 870 -6.95 -2.42 -40.26
C CYS A 870 -8.07 -3.30 -40.83
N THR A 871 -8.31 -4.44 -40.20
CA THR A 871 -9.48 -5.29 -40.47
C THR A 871 -10.22 -5.52 -39.17
N LYS A 872 -11.47 -5.03 -39.10
CA LYS A 872 -12.35 -5.19 -37.94
C LYS A 872 -13.39 -6.25 -38.27
N LYS A 873 -13.48 -7.29 -37.45
CA LYS A 873 -14.61 -8.22 -37.43
C LYS A 873 -15.44 -7.93 -36.20
N ILE A 874 -16.69 -7.54 -36.40
CA ILE A 874 -17.68 -7.33 -35.34
C ILE A 874 -18.61 -8.53 -35.38
N ILE A 875 -18.82 -9.20 -34.25
CA ILE A 875 -19.56 -10.45 -34.18
C ILE A 875 -20.74 -10.28 -33.24
N VAL A 876 -21.95 -10.32 -33.82
CA VAL A 876 -23.21 -10.30 -33.07
C VAL A 876 -23.81 -11.70 -33.07
N TYR A 877 -23.92 -12.29 -31.90
CA TYR A 877 -24.48 -13.64 -31.75
C TYR A 877 -25.99 -13.61 -31.54
N ARG A 878 -26.63 -14.72 -31.90
CA ARG A 878 -28.07 -14.94 -31.65
C ARG A 878 -28.37 -15.15 -30.17
N GLU A 879 -27.47 -15.82 -29.43
CA GLU A 879 -27.74 -16.34 -28.08
C GLU A 879 -26.81 -15.78 -27.00
N ILE A 880 -25.74 -15.06 -27.37
CA ILE A 880 -24.76 -14.52 -26.43
C ILE A 880 -25.03 -13.02 -26.23
N PRO A 881 -25.08 -12.52 -24.98
CA PRO A 881 -25.48 -11.15 -24.69
C PRO A 881 -24.36 -10.11 -24.85
N ARG A 882 -23.27 -10.41 -25.59
CA ARG A 882 -22.16 -9.48 -25.85
C ARG A 882 -21.80 -9.41 -27.34
N ILE A 883 -21.03 -8.41 -27.71
CA ILE A 883 -20.53 -8.20 -29.07
C ILE A 883 -19.02 -8.36 -29.06
N ASP A 884 -18.52 -9.37 -29.76
CA ASP A 884 -17.08 -9.64 -29.84
C ASP A 884 -16.45 -8.89 -31.02
N PHE A 885 -15.21 -8.45 -30.83
CA PHE A 885 -14.39 -7.78 -31.83
C PHE A 885 -13.09 -8.54 -32.06
N ILE A 886 -12.72 -8.66 -33.34
CA ILE A 886 -11.38 -9.06 -33.75
C ILE A 886 -10.83 -7.96 -34.65
N THR A 887 -9.87 -7.19 -34.13
CA THR A 887 -9.20 -6.12 -34.88
C THR A 887 -7.79 -6.55 -35.23
N THR A 888 -7.55 -6.76 -36.52
CA THR A 888 -6.21 -6.95 -37.06
C THR A 888 -5.63 -5.61 -37.47
N ILE A 889 -4.40 -5.32 -37.05
CA ILE A 889 -3.65 -4.11 -37.42
C ILE A 889 -2.31 -4.51 -38.00
N ILE A 890 -1.94 -3.91 -39.13
CA ILE A 890 -0.58 -3.87 -39.65
C ILE A 890 -0.11 -2.44 -39.53
N ASN A 891 0.76 -2.17 -38.56
CA ASN A 891 1.29 -0.84 -38.31
C ASN A 891 2.57 -0.57 -39.11
N LYS A 892 2.63 0.59 -39.77
CA LYS A 892 3.82 1.14 -40.44
C LYS A 892 4.05 2.61 -40.05
N HIS A 893 3.37 3.10 -39.02
CA HIS A 893 3.49 4.46 -38.53
C HIS A 893 4.50 4.51 -37.36
N PRO A 894 5.63 5.24 -37.49
CA PRO A 894 6.74 5.21 -36.51
C PRO A 894 6.43 5.84 -35.16
N ARG A 895 5.33 6.60 -35.08
CA ARG A 895 4.97 7.44 -33.93
C ARG A 895 3.47 7.43 -33.74
N ALA A 896 2.93 6.25 -33.44
CA ALA A 896 1.49 6.03 -33.36
C ALA A 896 1.10 5.45 -31.99
N ARG A 897 0.15 6.11 -31.33
CA ARG A 897 -0.68 5.48 -30.32
C ARG A 897 -2.05 5.21 -30.95
N LEU A 898 -2.41 3.95 -31.07
CA LEU A 898 -3.66 3.53 -31.69
C LEU A 898 -4.59 2.97 -30.62
N ARG A 899 -5.80 3.52 -30.53
CA ARG A 899 -6.80 3.16 -29.53
C ARG A 899 -8.13 2.84 -30.18
N VAL A 900 -8.97 2.11 -29.46
CA VAL A 900 -10.39 1.98 -29.78
C VAL A 900 -11.22 2.76 -28.77
N ARG A 901 -12.14 3.59 -29.28
CA ARG A 901 -13.03 4.47 -28.51
C ARG A 901 -14.46 3.93 -28.54
N PHE A 902 -15.10 3.96 -27.38
CA PHE A 902 -16.53 3.71 -27.17
C PHE A 902 -17.15 4.95 -26.54
N SER A 903 -17.90 5.71 -27.33
CA SER A 903 -18.54 6.96 -26.90
C SER A 903 -19.88 6.66 -26.25
N THR A 904 -20.09 7.11 -25.01
CA THR A 904 -21.33 6.87 -24.25
C THR A 904 -21.90 8.18 -23.72
N ASP A 905 -23.18 8.17 -23.34
CA ASP A 905 -23.81 9.28 -22.62
C ASP A 905 -23.76 9.10 -21.09
N ILE A 906 -23.01 8.10 -20.61
CA ILE A 906 -22.85 7.77 -19.19
C ILE A 906 -22.03 8.87 -18.51
N LYS A 907 -22.46 9.28 -17.32
CA LYS A 907 -21.80 10.29 -16.49
C LYS A 907 -21.58 9.74 -15.10
N SER A 908 -20.42 9.12 -14.89
CA SER A 908 -19.94 8.70 -13.57
C SER A 908 -18.57 9.32 -13.31
N PRO A 909 -18.25 9.79 -12.09
CA PRO A 909 -16.92 10.30 -11.74
C PRO A 909 -15.88 9.19 -11.65
N ASP A 910 -16.31 7.93 -11.64
CA ASP A 910 -15.44 6.76 -11.58
C ASP A 910 -15.95 5.60 -12.46
N TYR A 911 -15.09 4.61 -12.63
CA TYR A 911 -15.38 3.37 -13.35
C TYR A 911 -14.69 2.18 -12.67
N SER A 912 -15.30 1.00 -12.76
CA SER A 912 -14.81 -0.21 -12.08
C SER A 912 -13.89 -1.02 -12.98
N CYS A 913 -12.79 -1.54 -12.44
CA CYS A 913 -11.82 -2.37 -13.16
C CYS A 913 -11.62 -3.70 -12.46
N GLY A 914 -11.64 -4.80 -13.21
CA GLY A 914 -11.17 -6.08 -12.70
C GLY A 914 -9.68 -6.05 -12.41
N THR A 915 -9.30 -6.38 -11.17
CA THR A 915 -7.92 -6.50 -10.68
C THR A 915 -7.63 -7.93 -10.20
N GLN A 916 -6.43 -8.22 -9.71
CA GLN A 916 -6.08 -9.52 -9.14
C GLN A 916 -7.05 -9.82 -7.98
N PHE A 917 -7.81 -10.91 -8.08
CA PHE A 917 -8.74 -11.37 -7.04
C PHE A 917 -9.78 -10.33 -6.55
N GLY A 918 -10.16 -9.35 -7.36
CA GLY A 918 -11.14 -8.35 -6.94
C GLY A 918 -11.44 -7.26 -7.97
N VAL A 919 -12.03 -6.17 -7.51
CA VAL A 919 -12.42 -5.01 -8.34
C VAL A 919 -11.99 -3.71 -7.63
N VAL A 920 -11.44 -2.77 -8.40
CA VAL A 920 -11.08 -1.42 -7.92
C VAL A 920 -11.86 -0.36 -8.68
N SER A 921 -12.19 0.76 -8.01
CA SER A 921 -12.77 1.93 -8.66
C SER A 921 -11.67 2.93 -9.01
N ARG A 922 -11.76 3.55 -10.19
CA ARG A 922 -10.77 4.52 -10.68
C ARG A 922 -11.46 5.78 -11.21
N PRO A 923 -10.85 6.95 -10.99
CA PRO A 923 -11.44 8.22 -11.40
C PRO A 923 -11.48 8.38 -12.92
N THR A 924 -12.55 8.97 -13.44
CA THR A 924 -12.63 9.45 -14.83
C THR A 924 -11.88 10.77 -14.99
N ASP A 925 -11.63 11.16 -16.24
CA ASP A 925 -11.20 12.52 -16.62
C ASP A 925 -9.84 12.97 -16.05
N GLN A 926 -9.04 12.04 -15.51
CA GLN A 926 -7.69 12.28 -15.02
C GLN A 926 -6.75 12.86 -16.08
N TRP A 927 -7.01 12.60 -17.37
CA TRP A 927 -6.29 13.24 -18.47
C TRP A 927 -6.38 14.77 -18.46
N ASN A 928 -7.51 15.31 -18.01
CA ASN A 928 -7.76 16.74 -17.94
C ASN A 928 -7.26 17.36 -16.63
N TYR A 929 -6.84 16.53 -15.66
CA TYR A 929 -6.31 17.00 -14.40
C TYR A 929 -4.95 17.65 -14.62
N LYS A 930 -4.83 18.89 -14.14
CA LYS A 930 -3.59 19.63 -14.12
C LYS A 930 -3.30 19.96 -12.66
N PRO A 931 -2.26 19.35 -12.07
CA PRO A 931 -1.84 19.72 -10.73
C PRO A 931 -1.60 21.23 -10.64
N GLU A 932 -2.04 21.83 -9.54
CA GLU A 932 -1.68 23.22 -9.23
C GLU A 932 -0.16 23.31 -8.94
N PRO A 933 0.50 24.46 -9.18
CA PRO A 933 1.95 24.60 -8.99
C PRO A 933 2.44 24.23 -7.57
N GLU A 934 1.59 24.35 -6.56
CA GLU A 934 1.88 23.99 -5.17
C GLU A 934 1.72 22.49 -4.88
N GLU A 935 1.04 21.75 -5.75
CA GLU A 935 0.92 20.29 -5.65
C GLU A 935 2.16 19.63 -6.27
N GLU A 936 3.12 19.23 -5.44
CA GLU A 936 4.29 18.48 -5.92
C GLU A 936 3.88 17.07 -6.41
N TRP A 937 4.00 16.84 -7.72
CA TRP A 937 3.86 15.51 -8.35
C TRP A 937 5.18 15.10 -9.01
N LYS A 938 5.65 13.88 -8.77
CA LYS A 938 6.76 13.26 -9.52
C LYS A 938 6.32 12.85 -10.92
N GLU A 939 5.15 12.25 -11.02
CA GLU A 939 4.48 11.86 -12.27
C GLU A 939 3.02 12.31 -12.18
N ALA A 940 2.65 13.34 -12.95
CA ALA A 940 1.26 13.81 -12.97
C ALA A 940 0.31 12.70 -13.50
N PRO A 941 -0.92 12.60 -12.97
CA PRO A 941 -1.89 11.63 -13.45
C PRO A 941 -2.14 11.78 -14.95
N CYS A 942 -1.95 10.69 -15.69
CA CYS A 942 -2.19 10.68 -17.14
C CYS A 942 -3.52 10.02 -17.53
N GLY A 943 -4.27 9.51 -16.55
CA GLY A 943 -5.57 8.84 -16.74
C GLY A 943 -5.52 7.44 -17.35
N ALA A 944 -4.33 6.93 -17.68
CA ALA A 944 -4.15 5.55 -18.10
C ALA A 944 -4.06 4.63 -16.87
N PHE A 945 -4.79 3.52 -16.90
CA PHE A 945 -4.77 2.52 -15.84
C PHE A 945 -4.79 1.08 -16.40
N PRO A 946 -4.23 0.09 -15.69
CA PRO A 946 -4.23 -1.31 -16.11
C PRO A 946 -5.47 -2.08 -15.64
N SER A 947 -6.15 -2.81 -16.52
CA SER A 947 -7.17 -3.81 -16.12
C SER A 947 -6.78 -5.20 -16.61
N LEU A 948 -7.15 -6.25 -15.86
CA LEU A 948 -6.77 -7.62 -16.23
C LEU A 948 -7.60 -8.18 -17.38
N LYS A 949 -8.93 -8.05 -17.30
CA LYS A 949 -9.87 -8.70 -18.22
C LYS A 949 -11.01 -7.78 -18.66
N TRP A 950 -11.38 -6.82 -17.83
CA TRP A 950 -12.52 -5.95 -18.09
C TRP A 950 -12.44 -4.64 -17.30
N LEU A 951 -13.14 -3.65 -17.82
CA LEU A 951 -13.59 -2.47 -17.09
C LEU A 951 -15.08 -2.24 -17.33
N ASP A 952 -15.74 -1.56 -16.41
CA ASP A 952 -17.15 -1.21 -16.47
C ASP A 952 -17.36 0.26 -16.17
N TYR A 953 -18.05 0.94 -17.10
CA TYR A 953 -18.50 2.31 -16.92
C TYR A 953 -20.04 2.28 -16.86
N SER A 954 -20.58 2.49 -15.67
CA SER A 954 -22.02 2.43 -15.40
C SER A 954 -22.49 3.65 -14.59
N ASP A 955 -23.69 4.11 -14.92
CA ASP A 955 -24.36 5.22 -14.23
C ASP A 955 -25.32 4.65 -13.18
N ARG A 956 -25.10 4.99 -11.91
CA ARG A 956 -25.95 4.54 -10.80
C ARG A 956 -27.36 5.15 -10.83
N GLU A 957 -27.52 6.34 -11.40
CA GLU A 957 -28.82 7.05 -11.50
C GLU A 957 -29.62 6.59 -12.71
N ASN A 958 -28.99 6.58 -13.90
CA ASN A 958 -29.64 6.16 -15.12
C ASN A 958 -29.65 4.63 -15.29
N GLY A 959 -28.90 3.88 -14.51
CA GLY A 959 -28.87 2.42 -14.55
C GLY A 959 -28.47 1.84 -15.91
N ASN A 960 -27.70 2.59 -16.72
CA ASN A 960 -27.09 2.10 -17.96
C ASN A 960 -25.62 1.82 -17.70
N GLY A 961 -25.12 0.71 -18.24
CA GLY A 961 -23.72 0.37 -18.13
C GLY A 961 -23.17 -0.25 -19.41
N LEU A 962 -21.87 -0.07 -19.60
CA LEU A 962 -21.11 -0.68 -20.67
C LEU A 962 -19.84 -1.31 -20.09
N THR A 963 -19.84 -2.64 -20.02
CA THR A 963 -18.63 -3.40 -19.71
C THR A 963 -17.83 -3.58 -21.00
N VAL A 964 -16.55 -3.20 -20.95
CA VAL A 964 -15.56 -3.48 -22.00
C VAL A 964 -14.65 -4.60 -21.52
N ILE A 965 -14.64 -5.70 -22.25
CA ILE A 965 -13.88 -6.92 -21.94
C ILE A 965 -12.72 -7.02 -22.93
N HIS A 966 -11.53 -7.41 -22.50
CA HIS A 966 -10.38 -7.55 -23.38
C HIS A 966 -9.54 -8.79 -23.04
N ARG A 967 -8.61 -9.12 -23.94
CA ARG A 967 -7.65 -10.22 -23.79
C ARG A 967 -6.23 -9.74 -24.07
N GLY A 968 -5.54 -9.34 -22.99
CA GLY A 968 -4.16 -8.84 -23.03
C GLY A 968 -4.05 -7.44 -23.62
N ILE A 969 -4.98 -6.55 -23.27
CA ILE A 969 -5.01 -5.12 -23.68
C ILE A 969 -5.20 -4.26 -22.41
N PRO A 970 -4.21 -4.23 -21.50
CA PRO A 970 -4.45 -3.79 -20.13
C PRO A 970 -4.67 -2.29 -20.00
N GLU A 971 -4.04 -1.46 -20.83
CA GLU A 971 -4.15 0.00 -20.73
C GLU A 971 -5.54 0.50 -21.17
N ASN A 972 -6.24 1.13 -20.23
CA ASN A 972 -7.55 1.71 -20.43
C ASN A 972 -7.64 3.11 -19.79
N GLU A 973 -8.60 3.90 -20.26
CA GLU A 973 -8.85 5.27 -19.82
C GLU A 973 -10.33 5.59 -20.04
N VAL A 974 -10.95 6.32 -19.12
CA VAL A 974 -12.29 6.91 -19.31
C VAL A 974 -12.18 8.42 -19.23
N ARG A 975 -12.52 9.11 -20.32
CA ARG A 975 -12.56 10.57 -20.38
C ARG A 975 -13.68 11.11 -21.27
N ASP A 976 -14.34 12.17 -20.80
CA ASP A 976 -15.44 12.87 -21.46
C ASP A 976 -16.57 11.93 -21.90
N GLY A 977 -16.93 10.96 -21.05
CA GLY A 977 -17.94 9.92 -21.36
C GLY A 977 -17.49 8.87 -22.39
N ASN A 978 -16.22 8.88 -22.79
CA ASN A 978 -15.65 7.91 -23.72
C ASN A 978 -14.74 6.92 -22.99
N ILE A 979 -14.91 5.64 -23.31
CA ILE A 979 -14.01 4.57 -22.87
C ILE A 979 -12.97 4.31 -23.96
N TYR A 980 -11.70 4.26 -23.59
CA TYR A 980 -10.58 3.95 -24.47
C TYR A 980 -9.90 2.66 -24.04
N LEU A 981 -9.63 1.78 -25.02
CA LEU A 981 -8.61 0.72 -24.89
C LEU A 981 -7.44 1.04 -25.81
N THR A 982 -6.22 1.06 -25.28
CA THR A 982 -5.02 1.27 -26.09
C THR A 982 -4.58 -0.03 -26.74
N LEU A 983 -4.64 -0.08 -28.07
CA LEU A 983 -4.29 -1.28 -28.84
C LEU A 983 -2.78 -1.43 -28.97
N LEU A 984 -2.06 -0.36 -29.34
CA LEU A 984 -0.60 -0.36 -29.40
C LEU A 984 -0.02 1.05 -29.31
N ARG A 985 1.26 1.12 -28.96
CA ARG A 985 2.04 2.34 -28.89
C ARG A 985 3.41 2.10 -29.54
N GLY A 986 3.70 2.84 -30.60
CA GLY A 986 4.97 2.77 -31.34
C GLY A 986 5.90 3.91 -30.93
N VAL A 987 7.02 3.56 -30.31
CA VAL A 987 8.06 4.47 -29.81
C VAL A 987 9.45 4.03 -30.28
N SER A 988 10.42 4.95 -30.31
CA SER A 988 11.76 4.67 -30.84
C SER A 988 12.89 4.75 -29.81
N MET A 989 12.58 5.16 -28.58
CA MET A 989 13.57 5.40 -27.52
C MET A 989 13.16 4.72 -26.20
N LEU A 990 14.15 4.22 -25.46
CA LEU A 990 13.95 3.67 -24.11
C LEU A 990 13.51 4.77 -23.15
N SER A 991 14.31 5.83 -23.04
CA SER A 991 13.96 7.08 -22.37
C SER A 991 14.41 8.23 -23.27
N SER A 992 13.51 9.16 -23.58
CA SER A 992 13.80 10.26 -24.50
C SER A 992 14.59 11.40 -23.86
N ASP A 993 14.47 11.57 -22.54
CA ASP A 993 15.11 12.64 -21.76
C ASP A 993 16.18 12.15 -20.79
N GLY A 994 16.39 10.83 -20.68
CA GLY A 994 17.35 10.23 -19.77
C GLY A 994 16.84 10.09 -18.33
N GLY A 995 15.60 10.49 -18.04
CA GLY A 995 15.06 10.51 -16.68
C GLY A 995 14.69 9.15 -16.13
N ALA A 996 14.02 8.31 -16.93
CA ALA A 996 13.59 6.96 -16.53
C ALA A 996 14.62 5.86 -16.86
N GLY A 997 15.62 6.17 -17.68
CA GLY A 997 16.64 5.23 -18.11
C GLY A 997 17.60 5.85 -19.13
N PRO A 998 18.57 5.09 -19.66
CA PRO A 998 19.51 5.62 -20.63
C PRO A 998 18.85 5.95 -21.98
N THR A 999 19.38 6.95 -22.68
CA THR A 999 18.89 7.36 -24.00
C THR A 999 19.33 6.38 -25.10
N ILE A 1000 18.67 5.22 -25.17
CA ILE A 1000 18.99 4.14 -26.10
C ILE A 1000 17.87 3.96 -27.15
N PRO A 1001 18.18 3.85 -28.45
CA PRO A 1001 17.21 3.50 -29.48
C PRO A 1001 16.66 2.08 -29.33
N VAL A 1002 15.35 1.90 -29.54
CA VAL A 1002 14.64 0.62 -29.42
C VAL A 1002 13.72 0.38 -30.64
N PRO A 1003 14.29 0.15 -31.84
CA PRO A 1003 13.50 -0.01 -33.06
C PRO A 1003 12.44 -1.13 -33.03
N ASP A 1004 12.61 -2.19 -32.22
CA ASP A 1004 11.56 -3.22 -32.06
C ASP A 1004 10.28 -2.68 -31.39
N ALA A 1005 10.39 -1.58 -30.63
CA ALA A 1005 9.28 -0.90 -29.97
C ALA A 1005 8.54 0.10 -30.89
N GLU A 1006 8.95 0.29 -32.15
CA GLU A 1006 8.17 1.04 -33.15
C GLU A 1006 6.91 0.27 -33.58
N GLU A 1007 6.81 -1.00 -33.19
CA GLU A 1007 5.65 -1.86 -33.39
C GLU A 1007 5.26 -2.03 -34.87
N PHE A 1008 6.24 -2.12 -35.78
CA PHE A 1008 6.04 -2.43 -37.21
C PHE A 1008 5.70 -3.92 -37.44
N LYS A 1009 4.65 -4.37 -36.76
CA LYS A 1009 4.23 -5.76 -36.66
C LYS A 1009 2.76 -5.89 -37.01
N ARG A 1010 2.34 -7.12 -37.28
CA ARG A 1010 0.93 -7.47 -37.42
C ARG A 1010 0.39 -7.92 -36.06
N TYR A 1011 -0.62 -7.23 -35.56
CA TYR A 1011 -1.33 -7.61 -34.35
C TYR A 1011 -2.75 -8.08 -34.65
N GLU A 1012 -3.27 -8.98 -33.81
CA GLU A 1012 -4.69 -9.30 -33.71
C GLU A 1012 -5.15 -9.05 -32.26
N PHE A 1013 -6.05 -8.10 -32.09
CA PHE A 1013 -6.65 -7.74 -30.81
C PHE A 1013 -8.04 -8.32 -30.69
N ARG A 1014 -8.34 -8.88 -29.52
CA ARG A 1014 -9.64 -9.47 -29.19
C ARG A 1014 -10.19 -8.76 -27.95
N TYR A 1015 -11.38 -8.23 -28.09
CA TYR A 1015 -12.11 -7.54 -27.04
C TYR A 1015 -13.61 -7.67 -27.32
N SER A 1016 -14.44 -7.28 -26.36
CA SER A 1016 -15.89 -7.38 -26.44
C SER A 1016 -16.52 -6.21 -25.70
N VAL A 1017 -17.75 -5.87 -26.07
CA VAL A 1017 -18.61 -5.00 -25.24
C VAL A 1017 -19.85 -5.75 -24.80
N TYR A 1018 -20.21 -5.55 -23.54
CA TYR A 1018 -21.41 -6.08 -22.92
C TYR A 1018 -22.26 -4.91 -22.40
N PRO A 1019 -23.30 -4.50 -23.14
CA PRO A 1019 -24.22 -3.48 -22.66
C PRO A 1019 -25.19 -4.09 -21.63
N HIS A 1020 -25.37 -3.41 -20.51
CA HIS A 1020 -26.27 -3.89 -19.46
C HIS A 1020 -27.05 -2.75 -18.81
N ARG A 1021 -27.96 -3.17 -17.91
CA ARG A 1021 -28.63 -2.27 -16.97
C ARG A 1021 -28.07 -2.54 -15.59
N GLY A 1022 -28.15 -1.55 -14.70
CA GLY A 1022 -27.65 -1.67 -13.34
C GLY A 1022 -26.14 -1.57 -13.22
N THR A 1023 -25.61 -1.95 -12.07
CA THR A 1023 -24.16 -1.97 -11.80
C THR A 1023 -23.49 -3.19 -12.42
N TRP A 1024 -22.15 -3.23 -12.40
CA TRP A 1024 -21.37 -4.38 -12.86
C TRP A 1024 -21.64 -5.64 -12.03
N GLN A 1025 -22.00 -5.52 -10.74
CA GLN A 1025 -22.40 -6.66 -9.91
C GLN A 1025 -23.71 -7.27 -10.40
N GLU A 1026 -24.75 -6.45 -10.56
CA GLU A 1026 -26.07 -6.89 -11.02
C GLU A 1026 -26.03 -7.49 -12.43
N ALA A 1027 -25.11 -7.01 -13.26
CA ALA A 1027 -24.88 -7.49 -14.61
C ALA A 1027 -23.94 -8.70 -14.70
N GLU A 1028 -23.34 -9.14 -13.59
CA GLU A 1028 -22.31 -10.19 -13.55
C GLU A 1028 -21.16 -9.92 -14.56
N SER A 1029 -20.68 -8.68 -14.67
CA SER A 1029 -19.65 -8.29 -15.67
C SER A 1029 -18.40 -9.16 -15.60
N TYR A 1030 -17.98 -9.54 -14.38
CA TYR A 1030 -16.88 -10.46 -14.13
C TYR A 1030 -17.08 -11.82 -14.82
N LYS A 1031 -18.28 -12.40 -14.75
CA LYS A 1031 -18.60 -13.71 -15.34
C LYS A 1031 -18.46 -13.67 -16.85
N HIS A 1032 -18.99 -12.64 -17.50
CA HIS A 1032 -18.85 -12.47 -18.94
C HIS A 1032 -17.40 -12.25 -19.36
N ALA A 1033 -16.59 -11.58 -18.53
CA ALA A 1033 -15.17 -11.43 -18.76
C ALA A 1033 -14.41 -12.77 -18.68
N TYR A 1034 -14.77 -13.64 -17.72
CA TYR A 1034 -14.20 -14.99 -17.62
C TYR A 1034 -14.63 -15.90 -18.76
N GLU A 1035 -15.91 -15.87 -19.16
CA GLU A 1035 -16.41 -16.62 -20.31
C GLU A 1035 -15.73 -16.21 -21.63
N PHE A 1036 -15.34 -14.93 -21.77
CA PHE A 1036 -14.60 -14.44 -22.94
C PHE A 1036 -13.11 -14.84 -22.91
N ASN A 1037 -12.50 -14.90 -21.71
CA ASN A 1037 -11.08 -15.17 -21.55
C ASN A 1037 -10.73 -16.66 -21.37
N SER A 1038 -11.73 -17.52 -21.10
CA SER A 1038 -11.59 -18.97 -20.91
C SER A 1038 -12.30 -19.70 -22.05
N ASP A 1039 -11.56 -20.00 -23.12
CA ASP A 1039 -12.11 -20.62 -24.32
C ASP A 1039 -12.59 -22.06 -24.02
N LEU A 1040 -13.85 -22.37 -24.38
CA LEU A 1040 -14.31 -23.76 -24.46
C LEU A 1040 -13.43 -24.53 -25.46
N TYR A 1041 -13.03 -25.76 -25.10
CA TYR A 1041 -12.13 -26.57 -25.92
C TYR A 1041 -12.89 -27.74 -26.56
N ALA A 1042 -12.91 -27.80 -27.89
CA ALA A 1042 -13.63 -28.86 -28.60
C ALA A 1042 -12.67 -29.79 -29.35
N MET A 1043 -13.01 -31.07 -29.37
CA MET A 1043 -12.27 -32.11 -30.08
C MET A 1043 -13.23 -33.02 -30.85
N GLN A 1044 -12.81 -33.48 -32.02
CA GLN A 1044 -13.48 -34.57 -32.72
C GLN A 1044 -13.13 -35.88 -32.01
N LEU A 1045 -14.13 -36.71 -31.75
CA LEU A 1045 -13.95 -38.02 -31.13
C LEU A 1045 -13.62 -39.08 -32.19
N PRO A 1046 -12.72 -40.03 -31.90
CA PRO A 1046 -12.53 -41.20 -32.75
C PRO A 1046 -13.82 -42.02 -32.90
N ALA A 1047 -13.99 -42.65 -34.06
CA ALA A 1047 -15.16 -43.48 -34.34
C ALA A 1047 -15.32 -44.60 -33.30
N GLY A 1048 -16.54 -44.74 -32.77
CA GLY A 1048 -16.90 -45.81 -31.82
C GLY A 1048 -16.60 -45.52 -30.36
N VAL A 1049 -15.99 -44.37 -30.03
CA VAL A 1049 -15.82 -43.93 -28.63
C VAL A 1049 -17.18 -43.68 -27.99
N LYS A 1050 -17.40 -44.29 -26.82
CA LYS A 1050 -18.61 -44.17 -26.01
C LYS A 1050 -18.28 -43.45 -24.72
N LEU A 1051 -19.09 -42.45 -24.37
CA LEU A 1051 -18.86 -41.60 -23.20
C LEU A 1051 -20.20 -41.23 -22.54
N PRO A 1052 -20.19 -40.84 -21.26
CA PRO A 1052 -21.28 -40.08 -20.68
C PRO A 1052 -21.58 -38.84 -21.55
N LEU A 1053 -22.86 -38.58 -21.84
CA LEU A 1053 -23.25 -37.43 -22.68
C LEU A 1053 -22.86 -36.07 -22.07
N LYS A 1054 -22.75 -36.00 -20.75
CA LYS A 1054 -22.27 -34.84 -20.00
C LYS A 1054 -21.62 -35.28 -18.69
N ARG A 1055 -20.60 -34.56 -18.26
CA ARG A 1055 -19.88 -34.80 -17.00
C ARG A 1055 -19.49 -33.46 -16.37
N SER A 1056 -19.58 -33.35 -15.05
CA SER A 1056 -19.04 -32.22 -14.27
C SER A 1056 -18.13 -32.80 -13.21
N PHE A 1057 -16.89 -32.30 -13.16
CA PHE A 1057 -15.89 -32.68 -12.17
C PHE A 1057 -15.96 -31.77 -10.93
N LEU A 1058 -16.25 -30.50 -11.13
CA LEU A 1058 -16.35 -29.51 -10.06
C LEU A 1058 -17.39 -28.45 -10.43
N LYS A 1059 -18.19 -28.07 -9.45
CA LYS A 1059 -19.12 -26.95 -9.54
C LYS A 1059 -18.98 -26.07 -8.30
N ILE A 1060 -18.95 -24.76 -8.48
CA ILE A 1060 -19.03 -23.77 -7.39
C ILE A 1060 -20.26 -22.89 -7.63
N GLU A 1061 -21.06 -22.70 -6.60
CA GLU A 1061 -22.21 -21.81 -6.61
C GLU A 1061 -22.18 -20.88 -5.39
N PRO A 1062 -22.51 -19.59 -5.52
CA PRO A 1062 -22.85 -18.85 -6.75
C PRO A 1062 -21.61 -18.47 -7.60
N LYS A 1063 -21.84 -17.87 -8.78
CA LYS A 1063 -20.80 -17.64 -9.81
C LYS A 1063 -19.83 -16.50 -9.51
N ASN A 1064 -20.11 -15.69 -8.50
CA ASN A 1064 -19.17 -14.69 -7.97
C ASN A 1064 -18.04 -15.32 -7.14
N VAL A 1065 -18.13 -16.62 -6.81
CA VAL A 1065 -17.01 -17.37 -6.24
C VAL A 1065 -16.25 -18.06 -7.36
N ILE A 1066 -15.08 -17.52 -7.68
CA ILE A 1066 -14.31 -17.88 -8.86
C ILE A 1066 -13.19 -18.83 -8.47
N LEU A 1067 -13.14 -20.00 -9.12
CA LEU A 1067 -12.01 -20.92 -9.04
C LEU A 1067 -10.79 -20.27 -9.73
N SER A 1068 -9.73 -20.01 -8.97
CA SER A 1068 -8.48 -19.45 -9.52
C SER A 1068 -7.44 -20.54 -9.80
N ALA A 1069 -7.37 -21.57 -8.96
CA ALA A 1069 -6.46 -22.69 -9.15
C ALA A 1069 -7.06 -24.02 -8.69
N LEU A 1070 -6.79 -25.06 -9.47
CA LEU A 1070 -6.93 -26.46 -9.08
C LEU A 1070 -5.65 -27.18 -9.49
N LYS A 1071 -4.79 -27.47 -8.51
CA LYS A 1071 -3.44 -28.01 -8.74
C LYS A 1071 -3.15 -29.15 -7.78
N LYS A 1072 -2.16 -29.98 -8.08
CA LYS A 1072 -1.58 -30.89 -7.08
C LYS A 1072 -0.86 -30.11 -5.99
N ALA A 1073 -0.82 -30.63 -4.76
CA ALA A 1073 0.01 -30.06 -3.71
C ALA A 1073 1.51 -30.18 -4.03
N GLU A 1074 2.31 -29.18 -3.64
CA GLU A 1074 3.75 -29.11 -3.89
C GLU A 1074 4.57 -30.09 -3.04
N ASN A 1075 3.97 -30.75 -2.05
CA ASN A 1075 4.64 -31.77 -1.22
C ASN A 1075 4.87 -33.12 -1.94
N GLY A 1076 4.45 -33.24 -3.21
CA GLY A 1076 4.62 -34.43 -4.03
C GLY A 1076 3.60 -35.55 -3.76
N ASN A 1077 2.68 -35.38 -2.78
CA ASN A 1077 1.64 -36.37 -2.54
C ASN A 1077 0.62 -36.36 -3.69
N LYS A 1078 0.47 -37.50 -4.38
CA LYS A 1078 -0.41 -37.61 -5.56
C LYS A 1078 -1.90 -37.51 -5.21
N ASN A 1079 -2.28 -37.75 -3.96
CA ASN A 1079 -3.67 -37.74 -3.51
C ASN A 1079 -4.09 -36.41 -2.89
N GLU A 1080 -3.18 -35.42 -2.84
CA GLU A 1080 -3.44 -34.11 -2.27
C GLU A 1080 -3.52 -33.05 -3.38
N VAL A 1081 -4.60 -32.28 -3.33
CA VAL A 1081 -4.93 -31.24 -4.30
C VAL A 1081 -5.18 -29.93 -3.56
N ILE A 1082 -4.70 -28.85 -4.16
CA ILE A 1082 -5.00 -27.49 -3.73
C ILE A 1082 -6.08 -26.94 -4.63
N MET A 1083 -7.14 -26.46 -4.01
CA MET A 1083 -8.23 -25.74 -4.64
C MET A 1083 -8.26 -24.33 -4.06
N ARG A 1084 -8.05 -23.33 -4.92
CA ARG A 1084 -8.08 -21.92 -4.54
C ARG A 1084 -9.20 -21.20 -5.28
N PHE A 1085 -9.97 -20.43 -4.54
CA PHE A 1085 -11.08 -19.63 -5.08
C PHE A 1085 -11.22 -18.33 -4.31
N TYR A 1086 -11.92 -17.38 -4.90
CA TYR A 1086 -12.10 -16.07 -4.30
C TYR A 1086 -13.47 -15.48 -4.61
N GLU A 1087 -13.96 -14.61 -3.72
CA GLU A 1087 -15.17 -13.81 -3.93
C GLU A 1087 -14.82 -12.56 -4.75
N THR A 1088 -15.63 -12.20 -5.75
CA THR A 1088 -15.30 -11.10 -6.69
C THR A 1088 -16.28 -9.93 -6.71
N ALA A 1089 -17.48 -10.08 -6.15
CA ALA A 1089 -18.55 -9.08 -6.19
C ALA A 1089 -18.41 -8.03 -5.07
N GLY A 1090 -17.58 -8.29 -4.06
CA GLY A 1090 -17.43 -7.46 -2.87
C GLY A 1090 -18.54 -7.67 -1.85
N GLU A 1091 -19.08 -8.89 -1.79
CA GLU A 1091 -20.23 -9.25 -0.95
C GLU A 1091 -19.97 -10.55 -0.19
N GLU A 1092 -20.44 -10.63 1.07
CA GLU A 1092 -20.40 -11.89 1.83
C GLU A 1092 -21.27 -12.94 1.11
N THR A 1093 -20.69 -14.12 0.86
CA THR A 1093 -21.27 -15.11 -0.04
C THR A 1093 -21.23 -16.51 0.57
N ASP A 1094 -22.39 -17.14 0.74
CA ASP A 1094 -22.48 -18.57 1.04
C ASP A 1094 -22.18 -19.40 -0.21
N ALA A 1095 -21.02 -20.06 -0.21
CA ALA A 1095 -20.54 -20.87 -1.31
C ALA A 1095 -20.81 -22.38 -1.08
N GLU A 1096 -21.32 -23.07 -2.09
CA GLU A 1096 -21.37 -24.53 -2.16
C GLU A 1096 -20.44 -25.04 -3.27
N ILE A 1097 -19.51 -25.91 -2.90
CA ILE A 1097 -18.60 -26.61 -3.81
C ILE A 1097 -19.05 -28.06 -3.92
N THR A 1098 -19.36 -28.50 -5.13
CA THR A 1098 -19.72 -29.90 -5.42
C THR A 1098 -18.62 -30.55 -6.24
N LEU A 1099 -18.03 -31.62 -5.69
CA LEU A 1099 -16.97 -32.41 -6.33
C LEU A 1099 -17.52 -33.69 -6.96
N PHE A 1100 -16.83 -34.26 -7.94
CA PHE A 1100 -17.21 -35.54 -8.54
C PHE A 1100 -16.88 -36.76 -7.67
N ARG A 1101 -15.87 -36.62 -6.81
CA ARG A 1101 -15.36 -37.61 -5.88
C ARG A 1101 -15.42 -37.02 -4.47
N GLU A 1102 -15.69 -37.86 -3.48
CA GLU A 1102 -15.70 -37.43 -2.08
C GLU A 1102 -14.25 -37.30 -1.58
N PRO A 1103 -13.84 -36.15 -1.03
CA PRO A 1103 -12.57 -36.03 -0.35
C PRO A 1103 -12.64 -36.76 1.01
N THR A 1104 -11.59 -37.52 1.32
CA THR A 1104 -11.40 -38.15 2.63
C THR A 1104 -11.10 -37.12 3.71
N GLU A 1105 -10.43 -36.02 3.34
CA GLU A 1105 -10.04 -34.94 4.23
C GLU A 1105 -10.07 -33.60 3.49
N VAL A 1106 -10.48 -32.54 4.19
CA VAL A 1106 -10.49 -31.16 3.71
C VAL A 1106 -9.85 -30.31 4.79
N LYS A 1107 -8.89 -29.47 4.41
CA LYS A 1107 -8.24 -28.52 5.31
C LYS A 1107 -8.16 -27.16 4.67
N VAL A 1108 -8.33 -26.12 5.47
CA VAL A 1108 -8.02 -24.75 5.07
C VAL A 1108 -6.53 -24.55 5.28
N VAL A 1109 -5.85 -24.01 4.27
CA VAL A 1109 -4.40 -23.77 4.32
C VAL A 1109 -4.09 -22.36 3.84
N ASN A 1110 -2.88 -21.89 4.13
CA ASN A 1110 -2.36 -20.66 3.53
C ASN A 1110 -1.99 -20.88 2.05
N MET A 1111 -1.50 -19.84 1.38
CA MET A 1111 -1.09 -19.93 -0.02
C MET A 1111 0.26 -20.66 -0.22
N LEU A 1112 1.02 -20.91 0.86
CA LEU A 1112 2.18 -21.82 0.91
C LEU A 1112 1.79 -23.29 1.09
N GLU A 1113 0.48 -23.57 1.22
CA GLU A 1113 -0.09 -24.91 1.44
C GLU A 1113 0.11 -25.45 2.87
N GLU A 1114 0.27 -24.59 3.88
CA GLU A 1114 0.53 -24.92 5.29
C GLU A 1114 -0.72 -24.78 6.17
N GLU A 1115 -0.84 -25.60 7.22
CA GLU A 1115 -2.04 -25.76 8.07
C GLU A 1115 -2.06 -24.85 9.31
N ASP A 1116 -0.90 -24.58 9.91
CA ASP A 1116 -0.76 -23.77 11.14
C ASP A 1116 -0.72 -22.25 10.82
N TYR A 1117 -1.61 -21.81 9.94
CA TYR A 1117 -1.76 -20.39 9.60
C TYR A 1117 -2.81 -19.76 10.52
N GLU A 1118 -2.35 -19.00 11.51
CA GLU A 1118 -3.19 -18.09 12.29
C GLU A 1118 -3.32 -16.76 11.51
N ASP A 1119 -4.54 -16.27 11.31
CA ASP A 1119 -4.70 -14.87 10.90
C ASP A 1119 -4.29 -13.94 12.06
N ALA A 1120 -3.88 -12.72 11.73
CA ALA A 1120 -3.34 -11.78 12.71
C ALA A 1120 -4.39 -11.23 13.70
N ASP A 1121 -5.69 -11.50 13.49
CA ASP A 1121 -6.78 -11.11 14.39
C ASP A 1121 -7.17 -12.26 15.35
N GLY A 1122 -6.41 -13.38 15.35
CA GLY A 1122 -6.76 -14.58 16.12
C GLY A 1122 -8.06 -15.25 15.62
N GLY A 1123 -8.45 -14.95 14.38
CA GLY A 1123 -9.67 -15.35 13.73
C GLY A 1123 -9.62 -16.81 13.25
N ILE A 1124 -10.41 -17.63 13.94
CA ILE A 1124 -10.96 -18.94 13.58
C ILE A 1124 -10.56 -19.46 12.18
N VAL A 1125 -9.82 -20.58 12.17
CA VAL A 1125 -9.66 -21.48 11.01
C VAL A 1125 -10.99 -21.57 10.26
N LYS A 1126 -11.04 -21.02 9.04
CA LYS A 1126 -12.26 -20.85 8.22
C LYS A 1126 -13.21 -22.05 8.38
N GLU A 1127 -14.39 -21.81 8.95
CA GLU A 1127 -15.35 -22.89 9.16
C GLU A 1127 -15.95 -23.35 7.83
N PHE A 1128 -16.11 -24.67 7.69
CA PHE A 1128 -16.79 -25.28 6.55
C PHE A 1128 -17.55 -26.53 6.99
N LYS A 1129 -18.57 -26.89 6.22
CA LYS A 1129 -19.33 -28.14 6.38
C LYS A 1129 -19.04 -29.05 5.20
N LYS A 1130 -18.55 -30.26 5.48
CA LYS A 1130 -18.32 -31.30 4.47
C LYS A 1130 -19.37 -32.40 4.60
N GLU A 1131 -20.18 -32.59 3.56
CA GLU A 1131 -21.19 -33.64 3.46
C GLU A 1131 -20.99 -34.45 2.17
N GLY A 1132 -20.38 -35.63 2.29
CA GLY A 1132 -20.03 -36.45 1.13
C GLY A 1132 -19.13 -35.67 0.15
N LYS A 1133 -19.66 -35.38 -1.04
CA LYS A 1133 -18.96 -34.65 -2.11
C LYS A 1133 -19.11 -33.13 -2.05
N ARG A 1134 -19.85 -32.60 -1.07
CA ARG A 1134 -20.16 -31.18 -0.94
C ARG A 1134 -19.35 -30.54 0.17
N ILE A 1135 -18.88 -29.32 -0.10
CA ILE A 1135 -18.23 -28.45 0.88
C ILE A 1135 -18.99 -27.12 0.85
N ALA A 1136 -19.56 -26.72 1.98
CA ALA A 1136 -20.25 -25.45 2.14
C ALA A 1136 -19.49 -24.55 3.12
N LEU A 1137 -19.31 -23.29 2.76
CA LEU A 1137 -18.64 -22.27 3.59
C LEU A 1137 -19.08 -20.87 3.17
N THR A 1138 -19.05 -19.93 4.10
CA THR A 1138 -19.26 -18.50 3.82
C THR A 1138 -17.93 -17.88 3.42
N VAL A 1139 -17.87 -17.13 2.32
CA VAL A 1139 -16.69 -16.42 1.83
C VAL A 1139 -16.93 -14.92 1.97
N ASN A 1140 -16.03 -14.21 2.64
CA ASN A 1140 -16.15 -12.77 2.89
C ASN A 1140 -15.90 -11.99 1.59
N PRO A 1141 -16.34 -10.71 1.51
CA PRO A 1141 -16.04 -9.84 0.38
C PRO A 1141 -14.56 -9.90 -0.02
N TYR A 1142 -14.28 -10.18 -1.29
CA TYR A 1142 -12.91 -10.25 -1.84
C TYR A 1142 -11.95 -11.25 -1.15
N GLU A 1143 -12.44 -12.16 -0.32
CA GLU A 1143 -11.61 -13.14 0.36
C GLU A 1143 -11.14 -14.23 -0.61
N ILE A 1144 -9.87 -14.61 -0.47
CA ILE A 1144 -9.21 -15.71 -1.16
C ILE A 1144 -9.07 -16.88 -0.19
N VAL A 1145 -9.72 -17.99 -0.52
CA VAL A 1145 -9.73 -19.21 0.28
C VAL A 1145 -8.94 -20.29 -0.44
N THR A 1146 -8.14 -21.04 0.34
CA THR A 1146 -7.35 -22.15 -0.16
C THR A 1146 -7.68 -23.40 0.63
N LEU A 1147 -8.15 -24.43 -0.07
CA LEU A 1147 -8.44 -25.74 0.52
C LEU A 1147 -7.43 -26.76 0.02
N LYS A 1148 -6.87 -27.53 0.94
CA LYS A 1148 -6.15 -28.77 0.66
C LYS A 1148 -7.14 -29.94 0.79
N LEU A 1149 -7.32 -30.68 -0.30
CA LEU A 1149 -8.24 -31.81 -0.41
C LEU A 1149 -7.43 -33.10 -0.55
N LYS A 1150 -7.80 -34.13 0.20
CA LYS A 1150 -7.20 -35.47 0.11
C LYS A 1150 -8.22 -36.48 -0.41
N PHE A 1151 -7.87 -37.27 -1.42
CA PHE A 1151 -8.79 -38.22 -2.09
C PHE A 1151 -8.44 -39.70 -1.93
#